data_AF-A0A8S1T0L9-F1
#
_entry.id   AF-A0A8S1T0L9-F1
#
_cell.length_a   1.000
_cell.length_b   1.000
_cell.length_c   1.000
_cell.angle_alpha   90.00
_cell.angle_beta   90.00
_cell.angle_gamma   90.00
#
_symmetry.space_group_name_H-M   'P 1'
#
loop_
_entity.id
_entity.type
_entity.pdbx_description
1 polymer ?
#
loop_
_entity_poly.entity_id
_entity_poly.type
_entity_poly.pdbx_seq_one_letter_code
_entity_poly.pdbx_strand_id
1 'polypeptide(L)'
;MHQSQQLYKPLDDDLIKEYMSNGFNEQEIRNAWEVSSGNMVQFQQMLWGMKNQSFIISPINQQFNDDIQVAMAASLSLHQQNIPVGKVRKENVPCGLLNVGNTCYFNSLLQTYYSIYDFVLPIVQCEFDHINLQNIVDRRVANSVLLLKNLQNLFVLMIGSDRQFVDPKQVIHSIYDDFGKALPIGDQKDVGEFNNYFLSRIDEGLTYLQESLQKRQQPNQQYQTVQSQVYPQTVCQHEQNQSCISQKSLLLRQSPVVAENSVLHKLFYGKFTPQLTVQGMGSKDSQQEIFNFIQIDVSNKFLMEGLEKQLNQVLEYKNEKGLYQQAINSFWISQAPQVLSFQLQRVEFHKEFLSFAKINSPFQFDKEIYIDRFLLSNQKIAKEIQTQNQQMSDRLKKIDQELELLNSFNGNIQIIQNLETTLQFLKLQTPNEKSNPYYVNSKDNKAAIESISQYHEYFKEKRDSLLKEKNELVQKISQSYNNLKKQKYILQSILMHEGSPDAGHYFAYIYNFDDKKWYLFNDIHVQEETEQNVFKYAFGDQQNSKSAYLIQYVKDEKTKQNQNQNQHVKQRLYSTSQNISTYLQDGYGKLLSEKQKDILQKDNLKLKQEVIQQQLRGQIDTIVSIYLDYFKIANEKQKLFQLKQYQQITHKPPYIENFAMFLKMKPDEKMFKWVILDYAIKKMISQTNGIFGSADLDQTLKTQILEELSKFGQNKPIQPIPQNQEYQASLEDYKLTLKLQGIIAYILEQYNNNSLKETIIALQVYMKLAKSTNQQSFFYNMALQLKNLILLGIICKIYYQKNITDSEILVLKLLIAFQMQEHFLYKDPEQWKKQFLNLIGVALSTYGQNEKLTQEVVKPLVQNKKDVEMCTLLDTPSQSIEQYIQSIQSIYLKKQFEGEFEDFLLDNLMVSLSAFYQIKCIQLLLEKIIKSSSILDKKDIFKIIEENPQNK
;
A
#
# COMPACT_ATOMS: atom_id res chain seq x y z
N MET A 1 36.66 3.25 -22.34
CA MET A 1 36.86 4.64 -21.89
C MET A 1 36.13 5.71 -22.71
N HIS A 2 35.32 5.37 -23.75
CA HIS A 2 34.52 6.36 -24.52
C HIS A 2 32.99 6.25 -24.32
N GLN A 3 32.50 5.57 -23.27
CA GLN A 3 31.07 5.47 -22.97
C GLN A 3 30.64 6.12 -21.63
N SER A 4 31.53 6.86 -20.95
CA SER A 4 31.29 7.42 -19.61
C SER A 4 31.00 8.94 -19.60
N GLN A 5 30.54 9.53 -20.71
CA GLN A 5 30.28 10.99 -20.82
C GLN A 5 28.79 11.35 -21.07
N GLN A 6 27.86 10.43 -20.80
CA GLN A 6 26.43 10.80 -20.75
C GLN A 6 25.94 10.65 -19.31
N LEU A 7 25.17 11.66 -18.86
CA LEU A 7 24.32 11.72 -17.64
C LEU A 7 24.85 12.57 -16.47
N TYR A 8 25.20 13.83 -16.73
CA TYR A 8 24.96 14.93 -15.78
C TYR A 8 24.03 15.94 -16.46
N LYS A 9 22.71 15.70 -16.41
CA LYS A 9 21.70 16.73 -16.75
C LYS A 9 21.24 17.39 -15.45
N PRO A 10 21.00 18.71 -15.38
CA PRO A 10 20.30 19.30 -14.23
C PRO A 10 18.85 18.79 -14.16
N LEU A 11 18.27 18.71 -12.95
CA LEU A 11 16.85 18.39 -12.77
C LEU A 11 16.01 19.52 -13.38
N ASP A 12 15.33 19.24 -14.50
CA ASP A 12 14.46 20.20 -15.19
C ASP A 12 12.98 20.02 -14.81
N ASP A 13 12.18 21.06 -15.01
CA ASP A 13 10.77 21.09 -14.64
C ASP A 13 9.92 20.09 -15.45
N ASP A 14 10.40 19.66 -16.61
CA ASP A 14 9.72 18.67 -17.46
C ASP A 14 9.91 17.26 -16.89
N LEU A 15 11.11 16.91 -16.41
CA LEU A 15 11.38 15.66 -15.70
C LEU A 15 10.58 15.58 -14.39
N ILE A 16 10.48 16.69 -13.65
CA ILE A 16 9.65 16.75 -12.44
C ILE A 16 8.18 16.47 -12.77
N LYS A 17 7.63 17.11 -13.81
CA LYS A 17 6.25 16.86 -14.26
C LYS A 17 6.03 15.42 -14.72
N GLU A 18 6.99 14.83 -15.41
CA GLU A 18 6.94 13.43 -15.86
C GLU A 18 6.80 12.47 -14.66
N TYR A 19 7.69 12.57 -13.67
CA TYR A 19 7.63 11.68 -12.51
C TYR A 19 6.46 12.01 -11.57
N MET A 20 6.01 13.26 -11.48
CA MET A 20 4.76 13.59 -10.80
C MET A 20 3.55 12.94 -11.46
N SER A 21 3.51 12.86 -12.79
CA SER A 21 2.45 12.13 -13.52
C SER A 21 2.46 10.62 -13.26
N ASN A 22 3.62 10.08 -12.85
CA ASN A 22 3.81 8.68 -12.46
C ASN A 22 3.56 8.40 -10.96
N GLY A 23 3.07 9.41 -10.22
CA GLY A 23 2.58 9.30 -8.84
C GLY A 23 3.59 9.63 -7.74
N PHE A 24 4.73 10.24 -8.06
CA PHE A 24 5.72 10.71 -7.07
C PHE A 24 5.46 12.16 -6.67
N ASN A 25 5.73 12.55 -5.42
CA ASN A 25 5.63 13.96 -5.05
C ASN A 25 6.91 14.73 -5.41
N GLU A 26 6.81 16.06 -5.60
CA GLU A 26 7.94 16.89 -6.04
C GLU A 26 9.13 16.82 -5.07
N GLN A 27 8.88 16.66 -3.77
CA GLN A 27 9.92 16.62 -2.75
C GLN A 27 10.67 15.28 -2.75
N GLU A 28 9.99 14.16 -3.01
CA GLU A 28 10.59 12.84 -3.24
C GLU A 28 11.50 12.86 -4.46
N ILE A 29 11.04 13.49 -5.55
CA ILE A 29 11.81 13.64 -6.79
C ILE A 29 13.07 14.46 -6.53
N ARG A 30 12.95 15.63 -5.88
CA ARG A 30 14.11 16.49 -5.58
C ARG A 30 15.11 15.83 -4.63
N ASN A 31 14.61 15.15 -3.59
CA ASN A 31 15.46 14.43 -2.65
C ASN A 31 16.18 13.24 -3.32
N ALA A 32 15.47 12.44 -4.12
CA ALA A 32 16.08 11.33 -4.87
C ALA A 32 17.14 11.86 -5.87
N TRP A 33 16.86 13.00 -6.50
CA TRP A 33 17.79 13.63 -7.43
C TRP A 33 19.07 14.12 -6.74
N GLU A 34 18.94 14.82 -5.61
CA GLU A 34 20.09 15.30 -4.82
C GLU A 34 20.95 14.14 -4.31
N VAL A 35 20.33 13.09 -3.77
CA VAL A 35 21.06 11.92 -3.26
C VAL A 35 21.74 11.13 -4.38
N SER A 36 21.12 11.06 -5.56
CA SER A 36 21.74 10.44 -6.74
C SER A 36 22.89 11.27 -7.35
N SER A 37 23.20 12.45 -6.80
CA SER A 37 24.22 13.37 -7.32
C SER A 37 24.07 13.67 -8.82
N GLY A 38 22.83 13.68 -9.31
CA GLY A 38 22.50 13.90 -10.72
C GLY A 38 22.66 12.70 -11.66
N ASN A 39 22.89 11.49 -11.13
CA ASN A 39 22.98 10.27 -11.91
C ASN A 39 21.59 9.69 -12.20
N MET A 40 21.18 9.70 -13.48
CA MET A 40 19.83 9.29 -13.88
C MET A 40 19.49 7.82 -13.55
N VAL A 41 20.47 6.91 -13.60
CA VAL A 41 20.24 5.48 -13.31
C VAL A 41 20.02 5.28 -11.81
N GLN A 42 20.83 5.92 -10.96
CA GLN A 42 20.63 5.90 -9.51
C GLN A 42 19.35 6.61 -9.09
N PHE A 43 19.02 7.73 -9.74
CA PHE A 43 17.77 8.46 -9.53
C PHE A 43 16.54 7.58 -9.82
N GLN A 44 16.54 6.88 -10.97
CA GLN A 44 15.46 5.96 -11.32
C GLN A 44 15.37 4.75 -10.38
N GLN A 45 16.51 4.18 -9.98
CA GLN A 45 16.55 3.10 -8.99
C GLN A 45 16.06 3.55 -7.61
N MET A 46 16.40 4.77 -7.17
CA MET A 46 15.90 5.35 -5.92
C MET A 46 14.39 5.58 -5.96
N LEU A 47 13.85 6.15 -7.04
CA LEU A 47 12.40 6.34 -7.18
C LEU A 47 11.66 5.00 -7.24
N TRP A 48 12.20 4.02 -7.94
CA TRP A 48 11.63 2.68 -8.00
C TRP A 48 11.69 1.97 -6.64
N GLY A 49 12.80 2.14 -5.91
CA GLY A 49 12.97 1.64 -4.54
C GLY A 49 12.08 2.33 -3.52
N MET A 50 11.81 3.63 -3.68
CA MET A 50 10.81 4.35 -2.88
C MET A 50 9.39 3.82 -3.13
N LYS A 51 9.04 3.54 -4.39
CA LYS A 51 7.71 3.02 -4.78
C LYS A 51 7.46 1.59 -4.31
N ASN A 52 8.47 0.73 -4.39
CA ASN A 52 8.36 -0.69 -4.06
C ASN A 52 8.88 -1.04 -2.65
N GLN A 53 9.37 -0.05 -1.90
CA GLN A 53 10.03 -0.21 -0.61
C GLN A 53 11.21 -1.21 -0.64
N SER A 54 11.80 -1.40 -1.82
CA SER A 54 12.94 -2.26 -2.10
C SER A 54 14.11 -1.39 -2.59
N PHE A 55 14.92 -0.92 -1.65
CA PHE A 55 16.02 0.03 -1.93
C PHE A 55 17.25 -0.69 -2.51
N ILE A 56 17.10 -1.28 -3.70
CA ILE A 56 18.21 -1.92 -4.43
C ILE A 56 18.93 -0.83 -5.22
N ILE A 57 20.08 -0.37 -4.73
CA ILE A 57 20.99 0.50 -5.49
C ILE A 57 22.10 -0.39 -6.04
N SER A 58 22.18 -0.53 -7.37
CA SER A 58 23.31 -1.20 -8.01
C SER A 58 24.46 -0.17 -8.13
N PRO A 59 25.68 -0.45 -7.63
CA PRO A 59 26.81 0.43 -7.83
C PRO A 59 27.13 0.54 -9.32
N ILE A 60 27.34 1.77 -9.83
CA ILE A 60 27.70 2.00 -11.24
C ILE A 60 29.21 1.74 -11.48
N ASN A 61 30.03 1.75 -10.42
CA ASN A 61 31.45 1.41 -10.49
C ASN A 61 31.87 0.62 -9.24
N GLN A 62 32.30 -0.64 -9.42
CA GLN A 62 32.86 -1.49 -8.36
C GLN A 62 34.25 -1.02 -7.86
N GLN A 63 34.79 0.10 -8.36
CA GLN A 63 36.16 0.53 -8.07
C GLN A 63 36.33 1.38 -6.79
N PHE A 64 35.26 1.91 -6.20
CA PHE A 64 35.36 2.74 -4.99
C PHE A 64 34.41 2.22 -3.90
N ASN A 65 34.99 1.67 -2.83
CA ASN A 65 34.25 1.16 -1.66
C ASN A 65 33.46 2.26 -0.93
N ASP A 66 33.89 3.52 -1.02
CA ASP A 66 33.29 4.62 -0.27
C ASP A 66 31.91 5.03 -0.81
N ASP A 67 31.71 4.97 -2.14
CA ASP A 67 30.42 5.30 -2.77
C ASP A 67 29.32 4.28 -2.42
N ILE A 68 29.70 3.01 -2.22
CA ILE A 68 28.79 1.93 -1.80
C ILE A 68 28.33 2.16 -0.36
N GLN A 69 29.24 2.53 0.54
CA GLN A 69 28.88 2.78 1.94
C GLN A 69 28.00 4.02 2.10
N VAL A 70 28.24 5.07 1.31
CA VAL A 70 27.43 6.29 1.31
C VAL A 70 26.01 6.00 0.78
N ALA A 71 25.88 5.26 -0.32
CA ALA A 71 24.57 4.87 -0.87
C ALA A 71 23.80 3.93 0.07
N MET A 72 24.48 3.01 0.75
CA MET A 72 23.88 2.13 1.77
C MET A 72 23.44 2.91 3.01
N ALA A 73 24.27 3.82 3.51
CA ALA A 73 23.94 4.67 4.66
C ALA A 73 22.74 5.59 4.36
N ALA A 74 22.71 6.20 3.17
CA ALA A 74 21.58 7.00 2.70
C ALA A 74 20.29 6.17 2.58
N SER A 75 20.39 4.95 2.04
CA SER A 75 19.26 4.01 1.93
C SER A 75 18.74 3.58 3.31
N LEU A 76 19.64 3.28 4.25
CA LEU A 76 19.28 2.94 5.63
C LEU A 76 18.63 4.12 6.38
N SER A 77 19.11 5.34 6.17
CA SER A 77 18.52 6.55 6.74
C SER A 77 17.14 6.86 6.16
N LEU A 78 16.96 6.78 4.83
CA LEU A 78 15.66 6.93 4.18
C LEU A 78 14.67 5.83 4.60
N HIS A 79 15.15 4.59 4.77
CA HIS A 79 14.34 3.47 5.23
C HIS A 79 13.84 3.68 6.67
N GLN A 80 14.68 4.20 7.57
CA GLN A 80 14.27 4.54 8.94
C GLN A 80 13.24 5.68 9.00
N GLN A 81 13.28 6.63 8.05
CA GLN A 81 12.33 7.74 7.98
C GLN A 81 10.96 7.33 7.43
N ASN A 82 10.88 6.22 6.66
CA ASN A 82 9.68 5.80 5.93
C ASN A 82 9.14 4.40 6.33
N ILE A 83 9.43 3.92 7.54
CA ILE A 83 8.87 2.64 8.02
C ILE A 83 7.32 2.72 7.99
N PRO A 84 6.61 1.81 7.30
CA PRO A 84 5.16 1.86 7.24
C PRO A 84 4.51 1.65 8.62
N VAL A 85 4.08 2.74 9.27
CA VAL A 85 3.36 2.69 10.55
C VAL A 85 1.91 2.28 10.32
N GLY A 86 1.29 1.60 11.29
CA GLY A 86 -0.16 1.31 11.29
C GLY A 86 -0.62 0.27 10.26
N LYS A 87 0.30 -0.52 9.67
CA LYS A 87 -0.06 -1.58 8.72
C LYS A 87 -0.62 -2.81 9.42
N VAL A 88 -1.93 -3.02 9.27
CA VAL A 88 -2.68 -4.14 9.86
C VAL A 88 -2.62 -5.37 8.94
N ARG A 89 -2.39 -6.54 9.55
CA ARG A 89 -2.38 -7.85 8.91
C ARG A 89 -3.78 -8.23 8.45
N LYS A 90 -3.86 -8.84 7.27
CA LYS A 90 -5.12 -9.42 6.77
C LYS A 90 -5.37 -10.77 7.46
N GLU A 91 -6.64 -11.06 7.72
CA GLU A 91 -7.06 -12.34 8.30
C GLU A 91 -6.58 -13.52 7.43
N ASN A 92 -6.05 -14.57 8.07
CA ASN A 92 -5.53 -15.78 7.44
C ASN A 92 -4.35 -15.57 6.47
N VAL A 93 -3.69 -14.41 6.50
CA VAL A 93 -2.46 -14.14 5.73
C VAL A 93 -1.25 -14.23 6.67
N PRO A 94 -0.12 -14.84 6.29
CA PRO A 94 1.09 -14.87 7.12
C PRO A 94 1.69 -13.46 7.38
N CYS A 95 2.49 -13.33 8.42
CA CYS A 95 3.22 -12.09 8.74
C CYS A 95 4.48 -11.94 7.87
N GLY A 96 4.71 -10.74 7.33
CA GLY A 96 5.93 -10.38 6.59
C GLY A 96 7.10 -9.94 7.48
N LEU A 97 8.24 -9.64 6.87
CA LEU A 97 9.43 -9.09 7.55
C LEU A 97 9.88 -7.79 6.90
N LEU A 98 10.25 -6.81 7.72
CA LEU A 98 10.81 -5.56 7.22
C LEU A 98 12.21 -5.80 6.60
N ASN A 99 12.48 -5.24 5.42
CA ASN A 99 13.79 -5.32 4.78
C ASN A 99 14.72 -4.23 5.31
N VAL A 100 15.62 -4.61 6.22
CA VAL A 100 16.56 -3.68 6.86
C VAL A 100 17.85 -3.62 6.03
N GLY A 101 17.88 -2.80 4.97
CA GLY A 101 19.07 -2.53 4.16
C GLY A 101 19.68 -3.76 3.47
N ASN A 102 19.08 -4.19 2.35
CA ASN A 102 19.52 -5.34 1.54
C ASN A 102 19.52 -6.70 2.27
N THR A 103 18.66 -6.87 3.28
CA THR A 103 18.58 -8.11 4.07
C THR A 103 17.47 -9.05 3.59
N CYS A 104 17.00 -8.89 2.35
CA CYS A 104 15.98 -9.77 1.75
C CYS A 104 16.42 -11.24 1.66
N TYR A 105 17.73 -11.51 1.52
CA TYR A 105 18.29 -12.87 1.58
C TYR A 105 18.06 -13.52 2.95
N PHE A 106 18.16 -12.74 4.03
CA PHE A 106 17.90 -13.19 5.38
C PHE A 106 16.39 -13.39 5.62
N ASN A 107 15.57 -12.42 5.20
CA ASN A 107 14.12 -12.49 5.38
C ASN A 107 13.51 -13.72 4.72
N SER A 108 13.87 -13.96 3.45
CA SER A 108 13.41 -15.12 2.69
C SER A 108 13.85 -16.44 3.34
N LEU A 109 15.13 -16.58 3.70
CA LEU A 109 15.64 -17.79 4.36
C LEU A 109 14.95 -18.00 5.72
N LEU A 110 14.84 -16.96 6.55
CA LEU A 110 14.22 -17.05 7.86
C LEU A 110 12.75 -17.47 7.77
N GLN A 111 12.00 -16.93 6.79
CA GLN A 111 10.60 -17.33 6.57
C GLN A 111 10.49 -18.80 6.18
N THR A 112 11.42 -19.32 5.37
CA THR A 112 11.44 -20.76 5.05
C THR A 112 11.66 -21.60 6.30
N TYR A 113 12.58 -21.23 7.19
CA TYR A 113 12.80 -21.94 8.45
C TYR A 113 11.69 -21.78 9.46
N TYR A 114 11.13 -20.58 9.57
CA TYR A 114 9.97 -20.33 10.42
C TYR A 114 8.83 -21.29 10.06
N SER A 115 8.62 -21.58 8.76
CA SER A 115 7.59 -22.50 8.28
C SER A 115 7.72 -23.95 8.77
N ILE A 116 8.87 -24.34 9.31
CA ILE A 116 9.13 -25.68 9.85
C ILE A 116 8.84 -25.68 11.35
N TYR A 117 7.76 -26.36 11.76
CA TYR A 117 7.31 -26.40 13.16
C TYR A 117 8.41 -26.88 14.12
N ASP A 118 9.08 -27.97 13.77
CA ASP A 118 10.13 -28.57 14.61
C ASP A 118 11.38 -27.71 14.75
N PHE A 119 11.59 -26.74 13.86
CA PHE A 119 12.63 -25.72 14.01
C PHE A 119 12.21 -24.62 14.98
N VAL A 120 10.96 -24.16 14.90
CA VAL A 120 10.43 -23.06 15.73
C VAL A 120 10.19 -23.51 17.17
N LEU A 121 9.71 -24.74 17.36
CA LEU A 121 9.40 -25.34 18.67
C LEU A 121 10.51 -25.13 19.73
N PRO A 122 11.75 -25.60 19.51
CA PRO A 122 12.81 -25.47 20.52
C PRO A 122 13.18 -24.00 20.80
N ILE A 123 13.05 -23.10 19.82
CA ILE A 123 13.41 -21.68 19.97
C ILE A 123 12.34 -20.93 20.78
N VAL A 124 11.06 -21.16 20.49
CA VAL A 124 9.94 -20.51 21.19
C VAL A 124 9.84 -20.98 22.65
N GLN A 125 10.24 -22.23 22.94
CA GLN A 125 10.21 -22.81 24.28
C GLN A 125 11.47 -22.55 25.11
N CYS A 126 12.49 -21.88 24.58
CA CYS A 126 13.70 -21.55 25.35
C CYS A 126 13.39 -20.68 26.57
N GLU A 127 13.98 -21.02 27.72
CA GLU A 127 13.90 -20.21 28.94
C GLU A 127 15.18 -19.41 29.15
N PHE A 128 15.06 -18.10 29.39
CA PHE A 128 16.20 -17.20 29.59
C PHE A 128 16.34 -16.68 31.03
N ASP A 129 15.34 -16.92 31.89
CA ASP A 129 15.27 -16.36 33.26
C ASP A 129 16.47 -16.76 34.15
N HIS A 130 17.19 -17.82 33.78
CA HIS A 130 18.34 -18.34 34.51
C HIS A 130 19.70 -17.87 34.00
N ILE A 131 19.75 -17.11 32.91
CA ILE A 131 20.99 -16.66 32.26
C ILE A 131 21.24 -15.19 32.54
N ASN A 132 22.47 -14.87 32.95
CA ASN A 132 23.00 -13.52 32.88
C ASN A 132 24.06 -13.47 31.76
N LEU A 133 23.75 -12.75 30.67
CA LEU A 133 24.65 -12.61 29.51
C LEU A 133 26.01 -12.00 29.89
N GLN A 134 26.08 -11.17 30.93
CA GLN A 134 27.33 -10.55 31.38
C GLN A 134 28.31 -11.54 32.00
N ASN A 135 27.82 -12.70 32.45
CA ASN A 135 28.65 -13.74 33.07
C ASN A 135 29.26 -14.69 32.02
N ILE A 136 28.90 -14.56 30.75
CA ILE A 136 29.43 -15.38 29.67
C ILE A 136 30.73 -14.75 29.19
N VAL A 137 31.86 -15.42 29.45
CA VAL A 137 33.20 -14.93 29.08
C VAL A 137 33.38 -14.87 27.56
N ASP A 138 32.86 -15.87 26.85
CA ASP A 138 32.96 -15.93 25.40
C ASP A 138 31.89 -15.04 24.74
N ARG A 139 32.34 -13.98 24.06
CA ARG A 139 31.47 -13.04 23.35
C ARG A 139 30.65 -13.73 22.26
N ARG A 140 31.21 -14.72 21.56
CA ARG A 140 30.49 -15.46 20.51
C ARG A 140 29.30 -16.20 21.11
N VAL A 141 29.53 -16.95 22.19
CA VAL A 141 28.47 -17.69 22.90
C VAL A 141 27.43 -16.74 23.49
N ALA A 142 27.87 -15.61 24.08
CA ALA A 142 26.96 -14.60 24.62
C ALA A 142 26.02 -14.05 23.53
N ASN A 143 26.57 -13.77 22.33
CA ASN A 143 25.79 -13.33 21.18
C ASN A 143 24.89 -14.44 20.62
N SER A 144 25.31 -15.70 20.64
CA SER A 144 24.46 -16.85 20.25
C SER A 144 23.24 -17.00 21.17
N VAL A 145 23.39 -16.79 22.48
CA VAL A 145 22.25 -16.78 23.41
C VAL A 145 21.37 -15.54 23.19
N LEU A 146 21.96 -14.38 22.93
CA LEU A 146 21.22 -13.16 22.59
C LEU A 146 20.44 -13.33 21.28
N LEU A 147 21.02 -13.99 20.28
CA LEU A 147 20.38 -14.35 19.02
C LEU A 147 19.13 -15.17 19.25
N LEU A 148 19.20 -16.21 20.08
CA LEU A 148 18.02 -17.01 20.41
C LEU A 148 16.93 -16.21 21.12
N LYS A 149 17.32 -15.31 22.03
CA LYS A 149 16.35 -14.44 22.73
C LYS A 149 15.63 -13.51 21.74
N ASN A 150 16.37 -12.89 20.83
CA ASN A 150 15.80 -12.00 19.82
C ASN A 150 14.96 -12.79 18.80
N LEU A 151 15.40 -13.99 18.42
CA LEU A 151 14.69 -14.87 17.51
C LEU A 151 13.39 -15.41 18.12
N GLN A 152 13.40 -15.76 19.41
CA GLN A 152 12.18 -16.10 20.15
C GLN A 152 11.19 -14.95 20.13
N ASN A 153 11.63 -13.72 20.46
CA ASN A 153 10.75 -12.55 20.42
C ASN A 153 10.17 -12.31 19.02
N LEU A 154 11.00 -12.41 17.98
CA LEU A 154 10.56 -12.26 16.60
C LEU A 154 9.52 -13.32 16.21
N PHE A 155 9.77 -14.59 16.53
CA PHE A 155 8.82 -15.68 16.23
C PHE A 155 7.52 -15.55 17.00
N VAL A 156 7.56 -15.14 18.27
CA VAL A 156 6.34 -14.85 19.04
C VAL A 156 5.51 -13.80 18.31
N LEU A 157 6.12 -12.69 17.88
CA LEU A 157 5.42 -11.65 17.12
C LEU A 157 4.90 -12.17 15.77
N MET A 158 5.68 -12.94 15.01
CA MET A 158 5.23 -13.53 13.74
C MET A 158 4.02 -14.48 13.91
N ILE A 159 3.95 -15.20 15.04
CA ILE A 159 2.86 -16.12 15.35
C ILE A 159 1.53 -15.38 15.53
N GLY A 160 1.50 -14.30 16.34
CA GLY A 160 0.24 -13.72 16.79
C GLY A 160 0.07 -12.21 16.68
N SER A 161 1.08 -11.47 16.21
CA SER A 161 0.90 -10.03 16.01
C SER A 161 -0.10 -9.75 14.88
N ASP A 162 -0.95 -8.76 15.11
CA ASP A 162 -1.88 -8.19 14.12
C ASP A 162 -1.16 -7.26 13.14
N ARG A 163 0.15 -7.06 13.28
CA ARG A 163 0.95 -6.28 12.33
C ARG A 163 1.14 -7.06 11.03
N GLN A 164 1.02 -6.35 9.91
CA GLN A 164 1.25 -6.95 8.59
C GLN A 164 2.67 -7.55 8.46
N PHE A 165 3.65 -6.91 9.10
CA PHE A 165 5.03 -7.33 9.14
C PHE A 165 5.66 -6.99 10.49
N VAL A 166 6.77 -7.64 10.82
CA VAL A 166 7.57 -7.39 12.02
C VAL A 166 9.02 -7.08 11.67
N ASP A 167 9.71 -6.37 12.57
CA ASP A 167 11.08 -5.89 12.35
C ASP A 167 12.13 -6.93 12.81
N PRO A 168 12.93 -7.52 11.90
CA PRO A 168 13.97 -8.48 12.25
C PRO A 168 15.29 -7.85 12.71
N LYS A 169 15.41 -6.52 12.78
CA LYS A 169 16.67 -5.80 13.04
C LYS A 169 17.44 -6.30 14.26
N GLN A 170 16.76 -6.60 15.36
CA GLN A 170 17.41 -7.11 16.58
C GLN A 170 18.06 -8.48 16.38
N VAL A 171 17.42 -9.34 15.57
CA VAL A 171 17.96 -10.66 15.23
C VAL A 171 19.23 -10.49 14.39
N ILE A 172 19.18 -9.64 13.35
CA ILE A 172 20.32 -9.38 12.46
C ILE A 172 21.52 -8.84 13.24
N HIS A 173 21.32 -7.88 14.16
CA HIS A 173 22.39 -7.34 15.01
C HIS A 173 23.03 -8.36 15.94
N SER A 174 22.36 -9.47 16.24
CA SER A 174 22.88 -10.53 17.12
C SER A 174 23.58 -11.66 16.38
N ILE A 175 23.70 -11.61 15.04
CA ILE A 175 24.41 -12.65 14.28
C ILE A 175 25.89 -12.27 14.16
N TYR A 176 26.74 -13.20 14.59
CA TYR A 176 28.20 -13.04 14.61
C TYR A 176 28.88 -14.19 13.86
N ASP A 177 29.98 -13.87 13.19
CA ASP A 177 30.83 -14.87 12.52
C ASP A 177 31.63 -15.71 13.53
N ASP A 178 32.41 -16.67 13.03
CA ASP A 178 33.22 -17.55 13.86
C ASP A 178 34.30 -16.81 14.68
N PHE A 179 34.65 -15.59 14.27
CA PHE A 179 35.62 -14.72 14.94
C PHE A 179 34.97 -13.75 15.94
N GLY A 180 33.65 -13.80 16.12
CA GLY A 180 32.94 -12.91 17.02
C GLY A 180 32.86 -11.47 16.48
N LYS A 181 32.89 -11.29 15.16
CA LYS A 181 32.57 -10.02 14.50
C LYS A 181 31.10 -10.01 14.08
N ALA A 182 30.43 -8.88 14.31
CA ALA A 182 29.05 -8.68 13.89
C ALA A 182 28.96 -8.67 12.35
N LEU A 183 27.87 -9.23 11.81
CA LEU A 183 27.60 -9.14 10.38
C LEU A 183 27.25 -7.69 9.99
N PRO A 184 27.93 -7.13 8.97
CA PRO A 184 27.60 -5.79 8.48
C PRO A 184 26.22 -5.78 7.82
N ILE A 185 25.39 -4.79 8.18
CA ILE A 185 24.11 -4.54 7.51
C ILE A 185 24.38 -3.77 6.21
N GLY A 186 23.77 -4.21 5.11
CA GLY A 186 23.90 -3.59 3.78
C GLY A 186 24.59 -4.50 2.76
N ASP A 187 25.49 -5.38 3.21
CA ASP A 187 26.20 -6.32 2.35
C ASP A 187 25.26 -7.44 1.85
N GLN A 188 25.22 -7.67 0.54
CA GLN A 188 24.65 -8.90 0.00
C GLN A 188 25.58 -10.07 0.31
N LYS A 189 25.01 -11.20 0.75
CA LYS A 189 25.76 -12.42 1.08
C LYS A 189 25.22 -13.60 0.29
N ASP A 190 26.12 -14.55 0.00
CA ASP A 190 25.70 -15.86 -0.47
C ASP A 190 24.89 -16.57 0.64
N VAL A 191 23.67 -16.99 0.30
CA VAL A 191 22.74 -17.62 1.25
C VAL A 191 23.31 -18.93 1.81
N GLY A 192 24.10 -19.67 1.02
CA GLY A 192 24.65 -20.96 1.42
C GLY A 192 25.70 -20.82 2.53
N GLU A 193 26.63 -19.87 2.37
CA GLU A 193 27.63 -19.57 3.40
C GLU A 193 26.98 -19.01 4.68
N PHE A 194 26.11 -18.00 4.51
CA PHE A 194 25.40 -17.39 5.63
C PHE A 194 24.60 -18.42 6.45
N ASN A 195 23.95 -19.36 5.76
CA ASN A 195 23.13 -20.37 6.42
C ASN A 195 23.91 -21.24 7.41
N ASN A 196 25.11 -21.68 7.04
CA ASN A 196 25.90 -22.58 7.89
C ASN A 196 26.31 -21.88 9.19
N TYR A 197 26.73 -20.61 9.10
CA TYR A 197 27.02 -19.80 10.29
C TYR A 197 25.76 -19.59 11.12
N PHE A 198 24.63 -19.24 10.49
CA PHE A 198 23.37 -18.99 11.18
C PHE A 198 22.88 -20.21 11.99
N LEU A 199 22.82 -21.40 11.37
CA LEU A 199 22.42 -22.62 12.06
C LEU A 199 23.43 -23.02 13.15
N SER A 200 24.73 -22.81 12.92
CA SER A 200 25.76 -23.08 13.93
C SER A 200 25.62 -22.18 15.16
N ARG A 201 25.29 -20.89 15.00
CA ARG A 201 25.03 -19.98 16.14
C ARG A 201 23.78 -20.36 16.92
N ILE A 202 22.71 -20.77 16.24
CA ILE A 202 21.50 -21.26 16.90
C ILE A 202 21.80 -22.55 17.70
N ASP A 203 22.51 -23.51 17.10
CA ASP A 203 22.90 -24.76 17.78
C ASP A 203 23.75 -24.49 19.03
N GLU A 204 24.71 -23.59 18.93
CA GLU A 204 25.57 -23.18 20.04
C GLU A 204 24.78 -22.56 21.18
N GLY A 205 23.86 -21.65 20.88
CA GLY A 205 22.99 -21.05 21.88
C GLY A 205 22.07 -22.08 22.56
N LEU A 206 21.49 -23.00 21.79
CA LEU A 206 20.57 -24.02 22.31
C LEU A 206 21.31 -25.00 23.22
N THR A 207 22.49 -25.43 22.79
CA THR A 207 23.37 -26.31 23.58
C THR A 207 23.75 -25.64 24.90
N TYR A 208 24.16 -24.37 24.86
CA TYR A 208 24.52 -23.63 26.06
C TYR A 208 23.35 -23.53 27.06
N LEU A 209 22.15 -23.19 26.59
CA LEU A 209 20.95 -23.08 27.42
C LEU A 209 20.54 -24.43 28.03
N GLN A 210 20.70 -25.53 27.29
CA GLN A 210 20.41 -26.86 27.82
C GLN A 210 21.42 -27.27 28.90
N GLU A 211 22.71 -27.02 28.69
CA GLU A 211 23.75 -27.32 29.67
C GLU A 211 23.63 -26.47 30.95
N SER A 212 23.27 -25.18 30.84
CA SER A 212 23.07 -24.31 32.00
C SER A 212 21.89 -24.74 32.85
N LEU A 213 20.80 -25.21 32.23
CA LEU A 213 19.64 -25.78 32.93
C LEU A 213 20.03 -27.06 33.69
N GLN A 214 20.78 -27.96 33.06
CA GLN A 214 21.24 -29.20 33.69
C GLN A 214 22.15 -28.93 34.90
N LYS A 215 23.09 -27.99 34.81
CA LYS A 215 23.98 -27.59 35.92
C LYS A 215 23.21 -27.02 37.11
N ARG A 216 22.10 -26.33 36.88
CA ARG A 216 21.22 -25.83 37.96
C ARG A 216 20.48 -26.97 38.68
N GLN A 217 20.09 -28.02 37.95
CA GLN A 217 19.34 -29.15 38.49
C GLN A 217 20.22 -30.16 39.26
N GLN A 218 21.55 -30.13 39.09
CA GLN A 218 22.50 -30.97 39.85
C GLN A 218 23.72 -30.15 40.38
N PRO A 219 23.63 -29.55 41.58
CA PRO A 219 24.69 -28.69 42.13
C PRO A 219 25.94 -29.42 42.66
N ASN A 220 25.90 -30.75 42.82
CA ASN A 220 26.95 -31.51 43.53
C ASN A 220 27.73 -32.44 42.60
N GLN A 221 28.78 -31.94 41.95
CA GLN A 221 30.02 -32.69 41.74
C GLN A 221 31.22 -31.74 41.55
N GLN A 222 32.16 -31.92 42.47
CA GLN A 222 33.27 -31.10 42.96
C GLN A 222 34.21 -30.34 41.99
N TYR A 223 34.64 -29.20 42.52
CA TYR A 223 35.93 -28.53 42.30
C TYR A 223 37.12 -29.46 42.57
N GLN A 224 38.08 -29.54 41.64
CA GLN A 224 39.49 -29.77 41.95
C GLN A 224 40.39 -28.95 41.02
N THR A 225 41.11 -28.01 41.64
CA THR A 225 42.24 -27.24 41.15
C THR A 225 43.43 -28.11 40.77
N VAL A 226 44.06 -27.91 39.60
CA VAL A 226 45.52 -28.11 39.42
C VAL A 226 46.09 -27.08 38.45
N GLN A 227 47.24 -26.55 38.85
CA GLN A 227 48.08 -25.51 38.24
C GLN A 227 48.80 -25.97 36.96
N SER A 228 49.13 -24.97 36.14
CA SER A 228 50.23 -24.83 35.16
C SER A 228 51.14 -26.03 34.86
N GLN A 229 51.29 -26.38 33.57
CA GLN A 229 52.56 -26.81 32.96
C GLN A 229 52.51 -26.72 31.42
N VAL A 230 53.68 -26.69 30.79
CA VAL A 230 54.07 -25.96 29.56
C VAL A 230 54.67 -26.96 28.54
N TYR A 231 54.09 -27.05 27.31
CA TYR A 231 54.55 -27.61 25.99
C TYR A 231 54.99 -29.11 25.87
N PRO A 232 55.19 -29.73 24.66
CA PRO A 232 54.85 -29.42 23.24
C PRO A 232 54.17 -30.58 22.44
N GLN A 233 53.92 -30.35 21.15
CA GLN A 233 53.32 -31.20 20.10
C GLN A 233 53.95 -32.59 19.91
N THR A 234 53.15 -33.66 19.70
CA THR A 234 53.41 -34.73 18.69
C THR A 234 52.23 -35.69 18.42
N VAL A 235 52.25 -36.18 17.18
CA VAL A 235 51.46 -37.14 16.36
C VAL A 235 50.90 -38.44 16.99
N CYS A 236 49.64 -38.76 16.60
CA CYS A 236 48.90 -40.05 16.40
C CYS A 236 49.14 -41.31 17.26
N GLN A 237 48.05 -41.90 17.82
CA GLN A 237 47.38 -43.16 17.41
C GLN A 237 46.40 -43.73 18.47
N HIS A 238 45.25 -44.20 17.96
CA HIS A 238 44.30 -45.23 18.44
C HIS A 238 43.67 -45.29 19.85
N GLU A 239 42.32 -45.29 19.79
CA GLU A 239 41.33 -46.14 20.48
C GLU A 239 40.72 -45.77 21.86
N GLN A 240 39.37 -45.71 21.80
CA GLN A 240 38.35 -46.10 22.77
C GLN A 240 38.41 -45.49 24.19
N ASN A 241 37.52 -44.54 24.46
CA ASN A 241 36.60 -44.62 25.60
C ASN A 241 35.46 -43.60 25.51
N GLN A 242 34.27 -44.06 25.89
CA GLN A 242 33.06 -43.27 26.05
C GLN A 242 33.19 -42.27 27.22
N SER A 243 32.41 -41.18 27.10
CA SER A 243 31.96 -40.24 28.15
C SER A 243 32.84 -39.05 28.51
N CYS A 244 32.13 -37.97 28.86
CA CYS A 244 32.55 -36.70 29.48
C CYS A 244 32.96 -35.57 28.51
N ILE A 245 31.95 -34.83 28.03
CA ILE A 245 32.11 -33.49 27.46
C ILE A 245 32.60 -32.57 28.58
N SER A 246 33.92 -32.39 28.68
CA SER A 246 34.52 -31.38 29.56
C SER A 246 34.35 -29.99 28.93
N GLN A 247 34.11 -28.98 29.77
CA GLN A 247 33.90 -27.57 29.39
C GLN A 247 35.07 -26.94 28.59
N LYS A 248 36.18 -27.64 28.37
CA LYS A 248 37.26 -27.24 27.45
C LYS A 248 36.95 -27.50 25.97
N SER A 249 35.93 -28.28 25.63
CA SER A 249 35.58 -28.64 24.24
C SER A 249 34.80 -27.57 23.47
N LEU A 250 34.23 -26.57 24.14
CA LEU A 250 33.55 -25.44 23.50
C LEU A 250 34.52 -24.46 22.82
N LEU A 251 35.79 -24.41 23.26
CA LEU A 251 36.77 -23.41 22.83
C LEU A 251 37.61 -23.82 21.61
N LEU A 252 37.28 -24.94 20.93
CA LEU A 252 38.06 -25.47 19.81
C LEU A 252 37.19 -25.93 18.61
N ARG A 253 36.01 -25.34 18.40
CA ARG A 253 35.32 -25.46 17.09
C ARG A 253 35.86 -24.42 16.12
N GLN A 254 36.97 -24.74 15.44
CA GLN A 254 37.51 -23.97 14.32
C GLN A 254 36.75 -24.20 13.00
N SER A 255 35.54 -24.77 13.04
CA SER A 255 34.66 -24.92 11.87
C SER A 255 33.18 -24.87 12.30
N PRO A 256 32.28 -24.25 11.50
CA PRO A 256 30.86 -24.10 11.83
C PRO A 256 30.14 -25.43 11.64
N VAL A 257 30.31 -26.35 12.60
CA VAL A 257 29.66 -27.66 12.56
C VAL A 257 28.62 -27.73 13.67
N VAL A 258 27.36 -27.93 13.27
CA VAL A 258 26.22 -28.24 14.14
C VAL A 258 26.45 -29.63 14.76
N ALA A 259 26.22 -29.77 16.07
CA ALA A 259 26.50 -31.03 16.78
C ALA A 259 25.61 -32.18 16.25
N GLU A 260 26.17 -33.37 16.01
CA GLU A 260 25.43 -34.49 15.39
C GLU A 260 24.21 -34.97 16.22
N ASN A 261 24.27 -34.79 17.54
CA ASN A 261 23.19 -35.14 18.46
C ASN A 261 22.11 -34.06 18.57
N SER A 262 22.31 -32.88 17.99
CA SER A 262 21.37 -31.76 18.08
C SER A 262 20.09 -32.01 17.30
N VAL A 263 19.03 -31.28 17.68
CA VAL A 263 17.76 -31.27 16.95
C VAL A 263 17.97 -30.71 15.54
N LEU A 264 18.78 -29.66 15.40
CA LEU A 264 19.07 -29.02 14.12
C LEU A 264 19.79 -29.96 13.14
N HIS A 265 20.71 -30.81 13.64
CA HIS A 265 21.36 -31.82 12.82
C HIS A 265 20.34 -32.80 12.24
N LYS A 266 19.42 -33.34 13.06
CA LYS A 266 18.39 -34.26 12.57
C LYS A 266 17.43 -33.61 11.57
N LEU A 267 17.17 -32.31 11.74
CA LEU A 267 16.29 -31.57 10.86
C LEU A 267 16.92 -31.30 9.49
N PHE A 268 18.12 -30.73 9.45
CA PHE A 268 18.70 -30.18 8.21
C PHE A 268 19.92 -30.94 7.68
N TYR A 269 20.56 -31.80 8.46
CA TYR A 269 21.80 -32.45 8.08
C TYR A 269 21.63 -33.95 7.81
N GLY A 270 22.25 -34.40 6.72
CA GLY A 270 22.34 -35.80 6.33
C GLY A 270 23.79 -36.28 6.30
N LYS A 271 23.96 -37.59 6.02
CA LYS A 271 25.27 -38.21 5.84
C LYS A 271 25.35 -38.96 4.51
N PHE A 272 26.44 -38.74 3.79
CA PHE A 272 26.87 -39.53 2.65
C PHE A 272 27.86 -40.62 3.06
N THR A 273 27.90 -41.70 2.31
CA THR A 273 28.96 -42.72 2.32
C THR A 273 29.53 -42.77 0.91
N PRO A 274 30.66 -42.06 0.66
CA PRO A 274 31.32 -42.09 -0.63
C PRO A 274 31.97 -43.45 -0.88
N GLN A 275 31.94 -43.87 -2.15
CA GLN A 275 32.52 -45.11 -2.62
C GLN A 275 33.31 -44.85 -3.90
N LEU A 276 34.61 -45.07 -3.82
CA LEU A 276 35.49 -44.95 -4.97
C LEU A 276 35.49 -46.27 -5.74
N THR A 277 35.03 -46.22 -6.99
CA THR A 277 35.04 -47.34 -7.92
C THR A 277 36.06 -47.07 -9.02
N VAL A 278 37.03 -47.96 -9.15
CA VAL A 278 38.13 -47.90 -10.12
C VAL A 278 37.98 -49.07 -11.10
N GLN A 279 38.15 -48.84 -12.40
CA GLN A 279 38.09 -49.93 -13.39
C GLN A 279 39.07 -51.07 -13.01
N GLY A 280 38.53 -52.28 -12.83
CA GLY A 280 39.29 -53.49 -12.49
C GLY A 280 39.61 -53.70 -11.01
N MET A 281 39.23 -52.78 -10.11
CA MET A 281 39.33 -52.96 -8.65
C MET A 281 37.95 -52.92 -7.99
N GLY A 282 37.80 -53.59 -6.84
CA GLY A 282 36.59 -53.48 -6.02
C GLY A 282 36.40 -52.06 -5.47
N SER A 283 35.16 -51.70 -5.16
CA SER A 283 34.84 -50.41 -4.54
C SER A 283 35.47 -50.31 -3.15
N LYS A 284 36.10 -49.18 -2.84
CA LYS A 284 36.58 -48.86 -1.48
C LYS A 284 35.65 -47.84 -0.83
N ASP A 285 35.15 -48.18 0.35
CA ASP A 285 34.39 -47.25 1.19
C ASP A 285 35.32 -46.19 1.79
N SER A 286 34.86 -44.95 1.86
CA SER A 286 35.54 -43.86 2.56
C SER A 286 34.81 -43.46 3.84
N GLN A 287 35.40 -42.51 4.59
CA GLN A 287 34.73 -41.91 5.74
C GLN A 287 33.43 -41.22 5.32
N GLN A 288 32.45 -41.24 6.23
CA GLN A 288 31.17 -40.59 6.02
C GLN A 288 31.33 -39.06 6.00
N GLU A 289 30.58 -38.40 5.13
CA GLU A 289 30.59 -36.94 4.97
C GLU A 289 29.23 -36.36 5.35
N ILE A 290 29.22 -35.26 6.09
CA ILE A 290 27.98 -34.57 6.49
C ILE A 290 27.61 -33.55 5.40
N PHE A 291 26.32 -33.45 5.08
CA PHE A 291 25.80 -32.41 4.18
C PHE A 291 24.60 -31.68 4.77
N ASN A 292 24.44 -30.40 4.42
CA ASN A 292 23.27 -29.57 4.71
C ASN A 292 22.45 -29.35 3.42
N PHE A 293 23.14 -28.85 2.40
CA PHE A 293 22.60 -28.67 1.05
C PHE A 293 23.30 -29.60 0.08
N ILE A 294 22.55 -30.08 -0.92
CA ILE A 294 23.11 -30.73 -2.09
C ILE A 294 23.11 -29.72 -3.23
N GLN A 295 24.30 -29.40 -3.74
CA GLN A 295 24.44 -28.48 -4.87
C GLN A 295 24.09 -29.19 -6.17
N ILE A 296 23.22 -28.59 -6.98
CA ILE A 296 22.76 -29.15 -8.24
C ILE A 296 23.09 -28.20 -9.37
N ASP A 297 23.79 -28.72 -10.37
CA ASP A 297 24.03 -28.03 -11.63
C ASP A 297 22.75 -28.01 -12.50
N VAL A 298 22.32 -26.80 -12.85
CA VAL A 298 21.12 -26.52 -13.65
C VAL A 298 21.29 -26.82 -15.14
N SER A 299 22.49 -27.19 -15.60
CA SER A 299 22.72 -27.72 -16.95
C SER A 299 21.86 -28.96 -17.23
N ASN A 300 21.45 -29.67 -16.18
CA ASN A 300 20.52 -30.78 -16.23
C ASN A 300 19.07 -30.26 -16.26
N LYS A 301 18.21 -30.74 -17.17
CA LYS A 301 16.84 -30.21 -17.29
C LYS A 301 15.95 -30.54 -16.08
N PHE A 302 16.25 -31.62 -15.36
CA PHE A 302 15.42 -32.16 -14.27
C PHE A 302 16.24 -32.42 -13.01
N LEU A 303 15.64 -32.19 -11.83
CA LEU A 303 16.28 -32.36 -10.52
C LEU A 303 16.82 -33.76 -10.27
N MET A 304 16.07 -34.80 -10.58
CA MET A 304 16.50 -36.19 -10.31
C MET A 304 17.72 -36.60 -11.13
N GLU A 305 17.79 -36.15 -12.38
CA GLU A 305 18.95 -36.38 -13.25
C GLU A 305 20.17 -35.59 -12.75
N GLY A 306 19.96 -34.33 -12.35
CA GLY A 306 21.01 -33.51 -11.75
C GLY A 306 21.57 -34.12 -10.46
N LEU A 307 20.68 -34.64 -9.60
CA LEU A 307 21.08 -35.33 -8.37
C LEU A 307 21.85 -36.62 -8.65
N GLU A 308 21.40 -37.42 -9.62
CA GLU A 308 22.09 -38.65 -10.00
C GLU A 308 23.51 -38.40 -10.53
N LYS A 309 23.70 -37.36 -11.35
CA LYS A 309 25.04 -36.95 -11.79
C LYS A 309 25.89 -36.39 -10.66
N GLN A 310 25.31 -35.55 -9.81
CA GLN A 310 26.05 -34.96 -8.69
C GLN A 310 26.56 -36.02 -7.71
N LEU A 311 25.79 -37.08 -7.51
CA LEU A 311 26.17 -38.20 -6.66
C LEU A 311 27.11 -39.20 -7.35
N ASN A 312 27.34 -39.11 -8.65
CA ASN A 312 28.25 -39.98 -9.40
C ASN A 312 29.30 -39.16 -10.16
N GLN A 313 30.31 -38.71 -9.43
CA GLN A 313 31.34 -37.83 -9.97
C GLN A 313 32.46 -38.62 -10.62
N VAL A 314 32.73 -38.33 -11.90
CA VAL A 314 33.88 -38.89 -12.61
C VAL A 314 35.11 -38.06 -12.27
N LEU A 315 36.19 -38.72 -11.85
CA LEU A 315 37.41 -38.05 -11.43
C LEU A 315 38.67 -38.80 -11.90
N GLU A 316 39.75 -38.05 -12.05
CA GLU A 316 41.06 -38.61 -12.39
C GLU A 316 41.73 -39.15 -11.13
N TYR A 317 41.85 -40.46 -11.05
CA TYR A 317 42.47 -41.16 -9.95
C TYR A 317 43.91 -41.56 -10.31
N LYS A 318 44.87 -41.18 -9.47
CA LYS A 318 46.26 -41.58 -9.60
C LYS A 318 46.49 -42.89 -8.84
N ASN A 319 46.85 -43.95 -9.54
CA ASN A 319 47.12 -45.24 -8.93
C ASN A 319 48.48 -45.28 -8.21
N GLU A 320 48.76 -46.38 -7.48
CA GLU A 320 50.01 -46.58 -6.73
C GLU A 320 51.28 -46.55 -7.62
N LYS A 321 51.13 -46.76 -8.93
CA LYS A 321 52.21 -46.67 -9.93
C LYS A 321 52.37 -45.26 -10.51
N GLY A 322 51.59 -44.28 -10.03
CA GLY A 322 51.63 -42.89 -10.48
C GLY A 322 50.92 -42.61 -11.81
N LEU A 323 50.19 -43.58 -12.37
CA LEU A 323 49.42 -43.42 -13.61
C LEU A 323 48.00 -42.93 -13.31
N TYR A 324 47.52 -42.01 -14.13
CA TYR A 324 46.15 -41.50 -14.04
C TYR A 324 45.18 -42.43 -14.77
N GLN A 325 44.06 -42.74 -14.13
CA GLN A 325 42.96 -43.49 -14.70
C GLN A 325 41.63 -42.89 -14.25
N GLN A 326 40.57 -43.10 -15.01
CA GLN A 326 39.24 -42.64 -14.61
C GLN A 326 38.70 -43.50 -13.47
N ALA A 327 38.20 -42.84 -12.44
CA ALA A 327 37.45 -43.45 -11.35
C ALA A 327 36.12 -42.72 -11.17
N ILE A 328 35.15 -43.42 -10.59
CA ILE A 328 33.85 -42.85 -10.24
C ILE A 328 33.77 -42.82 -8.73
N ASN A 329 33.52 -41.63 -8.18
CA ASN A 329 33.18 -41.47 -6.78
C ASN A 329 31.66 -41.38 -6.64
N SER A 330 31.06 -42.45 -6.12
CA SER A 330 29.63 -42.58 -5.93
C SER A 330 29.25 -42.27 -4.48
N PHE A 331 28.38 -41.29 -4.27
CA PHE A 331 27.89 -40.89 -2.96
C PHE A 331 26.52 -41.53 -2.70
N TRP A 332 26.42 -42.29 -1.61
CA TRP A 332 25.16 -42.91 -1.17
C TRP A 332 24.67 -42.25 0.11
N ILE A 333 23.37 -41.93 0.17
CA ILE A 333 22.78 -41.36 1.38
C ILE A 333 22.64 -42.48 2.42
N SER A 334 23.43 -42.41 3.48
CA SER A 334 23.35 -43.34 4.61
C SER A 334 22.34 -42.86 5.65
N GLN A 335 22.22 -41.54 5.82
CA GLN A 335 21.23 -40.90 6.69
C GLN A 335 20.64 -39.67 5.97
N ALA A 336 19.33 -39.67 5.76
CA ALA A 336 18.61 -38.54 5.15
C ALA A 336 18.06 -37.58 6.23
N PRO A 337 18.16 -36.25 6.03
CA PRO A 337 17.59 -35.25 6.94
C PRO A 337 16.06 -35.22 6.86
N GLN A 338 15.38 -34.65 7.87
CA GLN A 338 13.93 -34.41 7.77
C GLN A 338 13.57 -33.35 6.73
N VAL A 339 14.45 -32.37 6.54
CA VAL A 339 14.36 -31.30 5.56
C VAL A 339 15.51 -31.46 4.59
N LEU A 340 15.20 -31.93 3.37
CA LEU A 340 16.18 -32.12 2.31
C LEU A 340 16.23 -30.88 1.43
N SER A 341 17.41 -30.27 1.35
CA SER A 341 17.58 -28.97 0.69
C SER A 341 18.54 -29.08 -0.49
N PHE A 342 18.17 -28.49 -1.63
CA PHE A 342 18.98 -28.43 -2.85
C PHE A 342 19.28 -26.99 -3.24
N GLN A 343 20.57 -26.67 -3.40
CA GLN A 343 21.03 -25.37 -3.89
C GLN A 343 21.28 -25.45 -5.40
N LEU A 344 20.60 -24.63 -6.18
CA LEU A 344 20.70 -24.62 -7.64
C LEU A 344 21.82 -23.68 -8.08
N GLN A 345 22.88 -24.24 -8.67
CA GLN A 345 24.02 -23.46 -9.16
C GLN A 345 23.66 -22.81 -10.48
N ARG A 346 23.31 -21.52 -10.44
CA ARG A 346 22.95 -20.72 -11.60
C ARG A 346 24.00 -19.68 -11.98
N VAL A 347 25.17 -19.68 -11.36
CA VAL A 347 26.22 -18.69 -11.67
C VAL A 347 27.41 -19.43 -12.26
N GLU A 348 27.78 -19.08 -13.49
CA GLU A 348 28.96 -19.59 -14.16
C GLU A 348 29.94 -18.45 -14.46
N PHE A 349 31.24 -18.77 -14.40
CA PHE A 349 32.29 -17.84 -14.75
C PHE A 349 32.66 -17.99 -16.23
N HIS A 350 32.38 -16.96 -17.04
CA HIS A 350 32.82 -16.94 -18.43
C HIS A 350 34.28 -16.50 -18.51
N LYS A 351 35.17 -17.47 -18.78
CA LYS A 351 36.61 -17.21 -18.91
C LYS A 351 36.96 -16.20 -20.00
N GLU A 352 36.17 -16.13 -21.07
CA GLU A 352 36.38 -15.20 -22.19
C GLU A 352 36.11 -13.74 -21.83
N PHE A 353 35.09 -13.50 -20.99
CA PHE A 353 34.65 -12.16 -20.60
C PHE A 353 35.12 -11.76 -19.20
N LEU A 354 35.79 -12.67 -18.48
CA LEU A 354 36.20 -12.53 -17.07
C LEU A 354 35.05 -12.04 -16.16
N SER A 355 33.83 -12.48 -16.46
CA SER A 355 32.60 -12.04 -15.81
C SER A 355 31.74 -13.23 -15.37
N PHE A 356 31.01 -13.05 -14.27
CA PHE A 356 29.99 -14.00 -13.85
C PHE A 356 28.70 -13.77 -14.64
N ALA A 357 28.09 -14.83 -15.15
CA ALA A 357 26.76 -14.78 -15.74
C ALA A 357 25.81 -15.70 -15.00
N LYS A 358 24.56 -15.24 -14.91
CA LYS A 358 23.46 -16.04 -14.37
C LYS A 358 22.80 -16.86 -15.47
N ILE A 359 22.61 -18.14 -15.20
CA ILE A 359 21.94 -19.12 -16.06
C ILE A 359 20.48 -19.21 -15.66
N ASN A 360 19.63 -18.63 -16.52
CA ASN A 360 18.17 -18.68 -16.36
C ASN A 360 17.54 -19.77 -17.26
N SER A 361 18.30 -20.81 -17.64
CA SER A 361 17.73 -21.95 -18.35
C SER A 361 16.64 -22.62 -17.50
N PRO A 362 15.55 -23.10 -18.12
CA PRO A 362 14.51 -23.82 -17.42
C PRO A 362 15.05 -25.07 -16.72
N PHE A 363 14.81 -25.18 -15.42
CA PHE A 363 15.18 -26.31 -14.58
C PHE A 363 13.95 -26.82 -13.84
N GLN A 364 13.51 -28.05 -14.13
CA GLN A 364 12.26 -28.59 -13.60
C GLN A 364 12.48 -29.48 -12.37
N PHE A 365 11.55 -29.38 -11.43
CA PHE A 365 11.50 -30.21 -10.24
C PHE A 365 10.05 -30.45 -9.82
N ASP A 366 9.81 -31.63 -9.23
CA ASP A 366 8.47 -32.09 -8.89
C ASP A 366 8.05 -31.64 -7.50
N LYS A 367 6.74 -31.50 -7.28
CA LYS A 367 6.18 -31.22 -5.94
C LYS A 367 6.46 -32.35 -4.95
N GLU A 368 6.58 -33.59 -5.43
CA GLU A 368 6.82 -34.78 -4.61
C GLU A 368 7.99 -35.55 -5.19
N ILE A 369 8.93 -35.95 -4.32
CA ILE A 369 10.10 -36.71 -4.70
C ILE A 369 10.31 -37.94 -3.83
N TYR A 370 11.05 -38.92 -4.37
CA TYR A 370 11.41 -40.16 -3.69
C TYR A 370 12.91 -40.37 -3.78
N ILE A 371 13.57 -40.40 -2.61
CA ILE A 371 15.03 -40.50 -2.53
C ILE A 371 15.55 -41.94 -2.43
N ASP A 372 14.65 -42.93 -2.41
CA ASP A 372 14.96 -44.35 -2.22
C ASP A 372 16.07 -44.85 -3.15
N ARG A 373 16.13 -44.35 -4.39
CA ARG A 373 17.15 -44.74 -5.38
C ARG A 373 18.57 -44.30 -5.03
N PHE A 374 18.73 -43.37 -4.09
CA PHE A 374 20.03 -42.82 -3.66
C PHE A 374 20.44 -43.32 -2.26
N LEU A 375 19.61 -44.14 -1.61
CA LEU A 375 19.91 -44.67 -0.28
C LEU A 375 20.90 -45.83 -0.35
N LEU A 376 21.85 -45.84 0.58
CA LEU A 376 22.83 -46.93 0.70
C LEU A 376 22.18 -48.31 0.85
N SER A 377 21.05 -48.38 1.56
CA SER A 377 20.29 -49.63 1.76
C SER A 377 19.73 -50.24 0.47
N ASN A 378 19.46 -49.40 -0.54
CA ASN A 378 18.89 -49.82 -1.82
C ASN A 378 19.93 -49.91 -2.94
N GLN A 379 21.22 -49.74 -2.61
CA GLN A 379 22.30 -49.62 -3.58
C GLN A 379 22.31 -50.71 -4.66
N LYS A 380 22.16 -51.97 -4.27
CA LYS A 380 22.20 -53.11 -5.22
C LYS A 380 21.09 -53.00 -6.27
N ILE A 381 19.85 -52.81 -5.81
CA ILE A 381 18.67 -52.67 -6.66
C ILE A 381 18.79 -51.41 -7.53
N ALA A 382 19.26 -50.30 -6.97
CA ALA A 382 19.46 -49.06 -7.71
C ALA A 382 20.47 -49.22 -8.85
N LYS A 383 21.62 -49.87 -8.60
CA LYS A 383 22.65 -50.15 -9.62
C LYS A 383 22.13 -51.07 -10.73
N GLU A 384 21.33 -52.08 -10.39
CA GLU A 384 20.69 -52.97 -11.37
C GLU A 384 19.73 -52.19 -12.28
N ILE A 385 18.85 -51.36 -11.69
CA ILE A 385 17.92 -50.51 -12.44
C ILE A 385 18.67 -49.50 -13.31
N GLN A 386 19.72 -48.86 -12.79
CA GLN A 386 20.56 -47.93 -13.55
C GLN A 386 21.19 -48.61 -14.77
N THR A 387 21.70 -49.83 -14.61
CA THR A 387 22.29 -50.59 -15.72
C THR A 387 21.26 -50.91 -16.80
N GLN A 388 20.04 -51.31 -16.40
CA GLN A 388 18.94 -51.55 -17.33
C GLN A 388 18.50 -50.27 -18.04
N ASN A 389 18.37 -49.16 -17.32
CA ASN A 389 18.02 -47.86 -17.87
C ASN A 389 19.06 -47.34 -18.85
N GLN A 390 20.36 -47.56 -18.57
CA GLN A 390 21.44 -47.20 -19.47
C GLN A 390 21.34 -47.98 -20.78
N GLN A 391 21.13 -49.30 -20.72
CA GLN A 391 20.93 -50.13 -21.92
C GLN A 391 19.72 -49.69 -22.75
N MET A 392 18.60 -49.39 -22.09
CA MET A 392 17.40 -48.88 -22.77
C MET A 392 17.64 -47.49 -23.38
N SER A 393 18.36 -46.61 -22.69
CA SER A 393 18.71 -45.28 -23.19
C SER A 393 19.66 -45.34 -24.39
N ASP A 394 20.61 -46.28 -24.40
CA ASP A 394 21.50 -46.49 -25.53
C ASP A 394 20.76 -47.08 -26.74
N ARG A 395 19.73 -47.91 -26.52
CA ARG A 395 18.82 -48.35 -27.59
C ARG A 395 17.97 -47.20 -28.12
N LEU A 396 17.45 -46.33 -27.26
CA LEU A 396 16.70 -45.13 -27.67
C LEU A 396 17.53 -44.22 -28.58
N LYS A 397 18.79 -43.96 -28.23
CA LYS A 397 19.72 -43.18 -29.09
C LYS A 397 19.86 -43.80 -30.48
N LYS A 398 19.98 -45.13 -30.58
CA LYS A 398 20.04 -45.83 -31.87
C LYS A 398 18.73 -45.72 -32.65
N ILE A 399 17.58 -45.84 -31.97
CA ILE A 399 16.26 -45.66 -32.61
C ILE A 399 16.12 -44.23 -33.14
N ASP A 400 16.54 -43.23 -32.38
CA ASP A 400 16.49 -41.83 -32.82
C ASP A 400 17.37 -41.59 -34.06
N GLN A 401 18.58 -42.16 -34.09
CA GLN A 401 19.44 -42.14 -35.29
C GLN A 401 18.78 -42.83 -36.48
N GLU A 402 18.14 -44.00 -36.27
CA GLU A 402 17.43 -44.71 -37.34
C GLU A 402 16.22 -43.92 -37.86
N LEU A 403 15.47 -43.25 -36.99
CA LEU A 403 14.34 -42.39 -37.37
C LEU A 403 14.82 -41.12 -38.08
N GLU A 404 15.94 -40.54 -37.66
CA GLU A 404 16.55 -39.39 -38.32
C GLU A 404 16.94 -39.74 -39.76
N LEU A 405 17.57 -40.89 -39.99
CA LEU A 405 17.90 -41.39 -41.33
C LEU A 405 16.68 -41.56 -42.25
N LEU A 406 15.49 -41.83 -41.70
CA LEU A 406 14.24 -41.89 -42.47
C LEU A 406 13.70 -40.49 -42.81
N ASN A 407 13.94 -39.51 -41.94
CA ASN A 407 13.47 -38.13 -42.09
C ASN A 407 14.42 -37.25 -42.94
N SER A 408 15.72 -37.56 -42.95
CA SER A 408 16.77 -36.79 -43.64
C SER A 408 17.55 -37.64 -44.65
N PHE A 409 16.81 -38.33 -45.53
CA PHE A 409 17.41 -39.11 -46.60
C PHE A 409 18.02 -38.18 -47.67
N ASN A 410 19.32 -38.28 -47.93
CA ASN A 410 20.06 -37.43 -48.88
C ASN A 410 19.84 -35.91 -48.66
N GLY A 411 19.86 -35.45 -47.40
CA GLY A 411 19.61 -34.05 -47.05
C GLY A 411 18.26 -33.89 -46.34
N ASN A 412 17.44 -32.93 -46.76
CA ASN A 412 16.15 -32.62 -46.10
C ASN A 412 14.95 -33.38 -46.69
N ILE A 413 15.16 -34.56 -47.29
CA ILE A 413 14.09 -35.31 -47.96
C ILE A 413 13.63 -36.46 -47.07
N GLN A 414 12.34 -36.49 -46.73
CA GLN A 414 11.74 -37.61 -46.00
C GLN A 414 11.51 -38.78 -46.98
N ILE A 415 12.10 -39.95 -46.70
CA ILE A 415 12.07 -41.08 -47.64
C ILE A 415 10.65 -41.57 -47.93
N ILE A 416 9.80 -41.63 -46.89
CA ILE A 416 8.42 -42.09 -47.00
C ILE A 416 7.61 -41.14 -47.87
N GLN A 417 7.72 -39.83 -47.62
CA GLN A 417 7.01 -38.81 -48.40
C GLN A 417 7.50 -38.76 -49.86
N ASN A 418 8.79 -38.98 -50.09
CA ASN A 418 9.34 -39.04 -51.44
C ASN A 418 8.81 -40.26 -52.21
N LEU A 419 8.82 -41.45 -51.60
CA LEU A 419 8.24 -42.66 -52.20
C LEU A 419 6.73 -42.49 -52.47
N GLU A 420 5.99 -41.87 -51.53
CA GLU A 420 4.57 -41.57 -51.71
C GLU A 420 4.32 -40.62 -52.87
N THR A 421 5.08 -39.53 -52.96
CA THR A 421 5.00 -38.55 -54.06
C THR A 421 5.35 -39.18 -55.40
N THR A 422 6.38 -40.04 -55.42
CA THR A 422 6.80 -40.79 -56.61
C THR A 422 5.70 -41.77 -57.06
N LEU A 423 5.06 -42.48 -56.12
CA LEU A 423 3.93 -43.36 -56.42
C LEU A 423 2.74 -42.59 -56.99
N GLN A 424 2.42 -41.43 -56.42
CA GLN A 424 1.36 -40.58 -56.94
C GLN A 424 1.67 -40.10 -58.36
N PHE A 425 2.90 -39.64 -58.61
CA PHE A 425 3.35 -39.25 -59.95
C PHE A 425 3.20 -40.38 -60.97
N LEU A 426 3.67 -41.59 -60.64
CA LEU A 426 3.61 -42.76 -61.53
C LEU A 426 2.16 -43.21 -61.80
N LYS A 427 1.28 -43.16 -60.79
CA LYS A 427 -0.15 -43.50 -60.91
C LYS A 427 -0.96 -42.50 -61.75
N LEU A 428 -0.53 -41.24 -61.80
CA LEU A 428 -1.22 -40.18 -62.56
C LEU A 428 -0.89 -40.22 -64.06
N GLN A 429 0.15 -40.93 -64.49
CA GLN A 429 0.53 -40.99 -65.91
C GLN A 429 -0.50 -41.76 -66.74
N THR A 430 -1.08 -41.11 -67.75
CA THR A 430 -2.05 -41.77 -68.66
C THR A 430 -1.45 -42.07 -70.04
N PRO A 431 -1.92 -43.10 -70.77
CA PRO A 431 -1.37 -43.46 -72.09
C PRO A 431 -1.46 -42.35 -73.16
N ASN A 432 -2.28 -41.32 -72.94
CA ASN A 432 -2.48 -40.19 -73.85
C ASN A 432 -1.41 -39.10 -73.70
N GLU A 433 -0.51 -39.20 -72.73
CA GLU A 433 0.51 -38.19 -72.41
C GLU A 433 1.88 -38.48 -73.04
N LYS A 434 1.94 -39.23 -74.15
CA LYS A 434 3.20 -39.59 -74.83
C LYS A 434 4.05 -38.38 -75.28
N SER A 435 3.47 -37.19 -75.35
CA SER A 435 4.17 -35.93 -75.65
C SER A 435 4.86 -35.31 -74.41
N ASN A 436 4.60 -35.82 -73.20
CA ASN A 436 5.28 -35.37 -71.99
C ASN A 436 6.72 -35.92 -71.99
N PRO A 437 7.76 -35.07 -71.91
CA PRO A 437 9.16 -35.52 -71.89
C PRO A 437 9.50 -36.42 -70.69
N TYR A 438 8.64 -36.48 -69.67
CA TYR A 438 8.80 -37.31 -68.47
C TYR A 438 7.86 -38.55 -68.44
N TYR A 439 7.26 -38.92 -69.58
CA TYR A 439 6.38 -40.09 -69.71
C TYR A 439 7.16 -41.42 -69.59
N VAL A 440 6.65 -42.34 -68.78
CA VAL A 440 7.23 -43.68 -68.58
C VAL A 440 6.33 -44.74 -69.23
N ASN A 441 6.92 -45.67 -69.99
CA ASN A 441 6.21 -46.76 -70.68
C ASN A 441 5.31 -47.56 -69.70
N SER A 442 4.09 -47.90 -70.11
CA SER A 442 3.07 -48.55 -69.25
C SER A 442 3.50 -49.88 -68.65
N LYS A 443 4.41 -50.63 -69.32
CA LYS A 443 4.90 -51.92 -68.82
C LYS A 443 5.95 -51.76 -67.72
N ASP A 444 6.87 -50.80 -67.89
CA ASP A 444 7.88 -50.44 -66.91
C ASP A 444 7.25 -49.71 -65.71
N ASN A 445 6.19 -48.92 -65.96
CA ASN A 445 5.44 -48.21 -64.94
C ASN A 445 4.78 -49.17 -63.93
N LYS A 446 4.21 -50.29 -64.38
CA LYS A 446 3.58 -51.27 -63.47
C LYS A 446 4.59 -51.93 -62.53
N ALA A 447 5.75 -52.38 -63.06
CA ALA A 447 6.80 -53.01 -62.25
C ALA A 447 7.45 -52.01 -61.26
N ALA A 448 7.63 -50.75 -61.68
CA ALA A 448 8.11 -49.68 -60.82
C ALA A 448 7.12 -49.35 -59.69
N ILE A 449 5.82 -49.23 -60.00
CA ILE A 449 4.77 -49.00 -58.99
C ILE A 449 4.74 -50.12 -57.95
N GLU A 450 4.81 -51.39 -58.38
CA GLU A 450 4.86 -52.52 -57.44
C GLU A 450 6.10 -52.44 -56.54
N SER A 451 7.28 -52.23 -57.11
CA SER A 451 8.53 -52.16 -56.35
C SER A 451 8.56 -50.99 -55.36
N ILE A 452 8.16 -49.79 -55.80
CA ILE A 452 8.14 -48.59 -54.95
C ILE A 452 7.06 -48.71 -53.87
N SER A 453 5.91 -49.35 -54.16
CA SER A 453 4.87 -49.61 -53.16
C SER A 453 5.38 -50.54 -52.06
N GLN A 454 6.11 -51.60 -52.42
CA GLN A 454 6.74 -52.51 -51.44
C GLN A 454 7.76 -51.77 -50.55
N TYR A 455 8.62 -50.92 -51.13
CA TYR A 455 9.55 -50.12 -50.33
C TYR A 455 8.84 -49.08 -49.45
N HIS A 456 7.80 -48.44 -49.97
CA HIS A 456 6.99 -47.48 -49.21
C HIS A 456 6.32 -48.15 -48.00
N GLU A 457 5.70 -49.33 -48.18
CA GLU A 457 5.16 -50.11 -47.05
C GLU A 457 6.26 -50.53 -46.08
N TYR A 458 7.37 -51.09 -46.57
CA TYR A 458 8.49 -51.51 -45.72
C TYR A 458 9.02 -50.37 -44.82
N PHE A 459 9.28 -49.18 -45.38
CA PHE A 459 9.78 -48.05 -44.59
C PHE A 459 8.73 -47.47 -43.64
N LYS A 460 7.45 -47.51 -44.02
CA LYS A 460 6.34 -47.11 -43.16
C LYS A 460 6.21 -48.06 -41.96
N GLU A 461 6.20 -49.37 -42.20
CA GLU A 461 6.18 -50.39 -41.14
C GLU A 461 7.41 -50.28 -40.23
N LYS A 462 8.61 -50.08 -40.81
CA LYS A 462 9.83 -49.86 -40.04
C LYS A 462 9.72 -48.65 -39.12
N ARG A 463 9.25 -47.50 -39.63
CA ARG A 463 9.03 -46.28 -38.82
C ARG A 463 8.04 -46.55 -37.69
N ASP A 464 6.90 -47.17 -38.00
CA ASP A 464 5.84 -47.40 -37.03
C ASP A 464 6.29 -48.38 -35.93
N SER A 465 7.06 -49.42 -36.30
CA SER A 465 7.70 -50.34 -35.35
C SER A 465 8.72 -49.63 -34.45
N LEU A 466 9.58 -48.77 -35.02
CA LEU A 466 10.57 -48.00 -34.25
C LEU A 466 9.91 -47.01 -33.29
N LEU A 467 8.85 -46.33 -33.72
CA LEU A 467 8.08 -45.42 -32.86
C LEU A 467 7.38 -46.18 -31.72
N LYS A 468 6.84 -47.37 -32.01
CA LYS A 468 6.26 -48.22 -30.98
C LYS A 468 7.30 -48.67 -29.95
N GLU A 469 8.46 -49.19 -30.41
CA GLU A 469 9.56 -49.59 -29.53
C GLU A 469 10.06 -48.40 -28.68
N LYS A 470 10.23 -47.22 -29.31
CA LYS A 470 10.60 -45.98 -28.62
C LYS A 470 9.64 -45.66 -27.49
N ASN A 471 8.33 -45.68 -27.74
CA ASN A 471 7.31 -45.39 -26.73
C ASN A 471 7.32 -46.41 -25.58
N GLU A 472 7.47 -47.70 -25.90
CA GLU A 472 7.57 -48.77 -24.89
C GLU A 472 8.81 -48.62 -24.00
N LEU A 473 9.97 -48.29 -24.59
CA LEU A 473 11.21 -48.06 -23.85
C LEU A 473 11.13 -46.83 -22.95
N VAL A 474 10.60 -45.72 -23.46
CA VAL A 474 10.37 -44.49 -22.65
C VAL A 474 9.44 -44.81 -21.48
N GLN A 475 8.37 -45.57 -21.70
CA GLN A 475 7.46 -45.98 -20.63
C GLN A 475 8.17 -46.86 -19.60
N LYS A 476 8.94 -47.87 -20.02
CA LYS A 476 9.71 -48.74 -19.11
C LYS A 476 10.71 -47.96 -18.26
N ILE A 477 11.46 -47.03 -18.86
CA ILE A 477 12.41 -46.18 -18.12
C ILE A 477 11.65 -45.34 -17.08
N SER A 478 10.53 -44.73 -17.45
CA SER A 478 9.74 -43.90 -16.52
C SER A 478 9.20 -44.69 -15.32
N GLN A 479 8.93 -45.98 -15.51
CA GLN A 479 8.36 -46.87 -14.49
C GLN A 479 9.41 -47.67 -13.71
N SER A 480 10.67 -47.61 -14.12
CA SER A 480 11.77 -48.45 -13.60
C SER A 480 11.97 -48.33 -12.08
N TYR A 481 11.72 -47.14 -11.51
CA TYR A 481 11.89 -46.87 -10.08
C TYR A 481 10.58 -46.96 -9.26
N ASN A 482 9.48 -47.48 -9.82
CA ASN A 482 8.20 -47.53 -9.10
C ASN A 482 8.25 -48.32 -7.78
N ASN A 483 9.14 -49.30 -7.68
CA ASN A 483 9.32 -50.12 -6.47
C ASN A 483 10.14 -49.39 -5.38
N LEU A 484 10.73 -48.23 -5.69
CA LEU A 484 11.56 -47.42 -4.81
C LEU A 484 10.83 -46.10 -4.47
N LYS A 485 9.70 -46.22 -3.76
CA LYS A 485 8.81 -45.10 -3.37
C LYS A 485 8.46 -45.07 -1.88
N LYS A 486 9.37 -45.49 -0.99
CA LYS A 486 9.10 -45.55 0.46
C LYS A 486 9.47 -44.27 1.20
N GLN A 487 10.56 -43.60 0.82
CA GLN A 487 11.02 -42.34 1.41
C GLN A 487 10.50 -41.15 0.59
N LYS A 488 9.25 -40.75 0.85
CA LYS A 488 8.60 -39.61 0.20
C LYS A 488 8.98 -38.28 0.85
N TYR A 489 9.22 -37.28 0.02
CA TYR A 489 9.50 -35.90 0.41
C TYR A 489 8.60 -34.96 -0.40
N ILE A 490 8.06 -33.93 0.24
CA ILE A 490 7.13 -32.97 -0.35
C ILE A 490 7.77 -31.58 -0.32
N LEU A 491 7.73 -30.89 -1.46
CA LEU A 491 8.26 -29.54 -1.61
C LEU A 491 7.51 -28.59 -0.68
N GLN A 492 8.24 -27.96 0.25
CA GLN A 492 7.67 -27.01 1.20
C GLN A 492 8.00 -25.57 0.82
N SER A 493 9.24 -25.29 0.45
CA SER A 493 9.69 -23.92 0.19
C SER A 493 10.62 -23.83 -1.01
N ILE A 494 10.56 -22.67 -1.68
CA ILE A 494 11.40 -22.29 -2.81
C ILE A 494 11.89 -20.88 -2.53
N LEU A 495 13.18 -20.72 -2.29
CA LEU A 495 13.83 -19.44 -2.19
C LEU A 495 14.26 -18.99 -3.59
N MET A 496 13.79 -17.83 -3.98
CA MET A 496 13.89 -17.24 -5.31
C MET A 496 14.95 -16.14 -5.30
N HIS A 497 15.62 -15.98 -6.44
CA HIS A 497 16.54 -14.87 -6.68
C HIS A 497 16.19 -14.17 -8.00
N GLU A 498 16.02 -12.85 -7.94
CA GLU A 498 15.77 -11.96 -9.08
C GLU A 498 16.91 -10.95 -9.25
N GLY A 499 17.57 -10.93 -10.40
CA GLY A 499 18.68 -10.00 -10.66
C GLY A 499 19.94 -10.68 -11.19
N SER A 500 21.05 -9.94 -11.16
CA SER A 500 22.37 -10.40 -11.61
C SER A 500 23.09 -11.17 -10.49
N PRO A 501 24.23 -11.85 -10.76
CA PRO A 501 25.01 -12.51 -9.72
C PRO A 501 25.51 -11.57 -8.61
N ASP A 502 25.83 -10.31 -8.96
CA ASP A 502 26.42 -9.32 -8.05
C ASP A 502 25.37 -8.51 -7.27
N ALA A 503 24.15 -8.41 -7.80
CA ALA A 503 23.06 -7.65 -7.20
C ALA A 503 21.70 -8.26 -7.53
N GLY A 504 20.96 -8.65 -6.50
CA GLY A 504 19.59 -9.11 -6.69
C GLY A 504 18.71 -9.08 -5.45
N HIS A 505 17.46 -9.45 -5.68
CA HIS A 505 16.40 -9.50 -4.68
C HIS A 505 16.03 -10.94 -4.37
N TYR A 506 15.92 -11.25 -3.07
CA TYR A 506 15.53 -12.57 -2.61
C TYR A 506 14.13 -12.55 -2.02
N PHE A 507 13.33 -13.54 -2.36
CA PHE A 507 11.99 -13.76 -1.82
C PHE A 507 11.72 -15.27 -1.75
N ALA A 508 10.62 -15.70 -1.12
CA ALA A 508 10.32 -17.12 -0.98
C ALA A 508 8.88 -17.45 -1.37
N TYR A 509 8.68 -18.61 -1.99
CA TYR A 509 7.38 -19.29 -2.04
C TYR A 509 7.35 -20.36 -0.96
N ILE A 510 6.31 -20.39 -0.16
CA ILE A 510 6.14 -21.38 0.92
C ILE A 510 4.75 -21.99 0.82
N TYR A 511 4.70 -23.31 0.80
CA TYR A 511 3.48 -24.10 0.79
C TYR A 511 3.01 -24.36 2.22
N ASN A 512 1.77 -23.99 2.52
CA ASN A 512 1.14 -24.31 3.78
C ASN A 512 0.36 -25.62 3.66
N PHE A 513 0.73 -26.62 4.46
CA PHE A 513 0.12 -27.95 4.42
C PHE A 513 -1.32 -27.99 4.95
N ASP A 514 -1.71 -27.04 5.82
CA ASP A 514 -3.02 -27.02 6.48
C ASP A 514 -4.14 -26.48 5.59
N ASP A 515 -3.87 -25.44 4.81
CA ASP A 515 -4.83 -24.84 3.86
C ASP A 515 -4.57 -25.25 2.39
N LYS A 516 -3.44 -25.94 2.12
CA LYS A 516 -3.00 -26.41 0.81
C LYS A 516 -2.74 -25.28 -0.20
N LYS A 517 -2.27 -24.14 0.27
CA LYS A 517 -1.99 -22.95 -0.56
C LYS A 517 -0.51 -22.61 -0.59
N TRP A 518 -0.09 -21.97 -1.68
CA TRP A 518 1.21 -21.33 -1.80
C TRP A 518 1.09 -19.87 -1.38
N TYR A 519 2.10 -19.38 -0.67
CA TYR A 519 2.23 -17.97 -0.31
C TYR A 519 3.56 -17.43 -0.81
N LEU A 520 3.51 -16.25 -1.44
CA LEU A 520 4.67 -15.44 -1.77
C LEU A 520 5.04 -14.60 -0.56
N PHE A 521 6.23 -14.79 -0.03
CA PHE A 521 6.86 -13.99 1.01
C PHE A 521 7.91 -13.07 0.37
N ASN A 522 7.50 -11.83 0.12
CA ASN A 522 8.36 -10.78 -0.41
C ASN A 522 8.48 -9.65 0.62
N ASP A 523 9.41 -9.79 1.56
CA ASP A 523 9.60 -8.88 2.70
C ASP A 523 8.28 -8.61 3.45
N ILE A 524 7.80 -7.36 3.43
CA ILE A 524 6.57 -6.95 4.11
C ILE A 524 5.29 -7.36 3.36
N HIS A 525 5.44 -7.78 2.10
CA HIS A 525 4.34 -8.13 1.22
C HIS A 525 4.21 -9.66 1.15
N VAL A 526 3.23 -10.16 1.89
CA VAL A 526 2.84 -11.56 1.87
C VAL A 526 1.46 -11.70 1.23
N GLN A 527 1.36 -12.61 0.26
CA GLN A 527 0.10 -12.88 -0.44
C GLN A 527 0.02 -14.34 -0.89
N GLU A 528 -1.20 -14.83 -1.11
CA GLU A 528 -1.44 -16.13 -1.74
C GLU A 528 -0.99 -16.11 -3.21
N GLU A 529 -0.45 -17.22 -3.69
CA GLU A 529 -0.02 -17.40 -5.08
C GLU A 529 -0.51 -18.74 -5.63
N THR A 530 -0.71 -18.82 -6.94
CA THR A 530 -1.12 -20.06 -7.61
C THR A 530 0.07 -20.97 -7.86
N GLU A 531 -0.15 -22.28 -7.74
CA GLU A 531 0.90 -23.29 -7.97
C GLU A 531 1.52 -23.18 -9.37
N GLN A 532 0.71 -22.86 -10.39
CA GLN A 532 1.18 -22.68 -11.77
C GLN A 532 2.19 -21.52 -11.87
N ASN A 533 1.90 -20.38 -11.22
CA ASN A 533 2.82 -19.24 -11.21
C ASN A 533 4.08 -19.54 -10.42
N VAL A 534 3.96 -20.20 -9.26
CA VAL A 534 5.11 -20.61 -8.44
C VAL A 534 6.10 -21.41 -9.29
N PHE A 535 5.65 -22.48 -9.95
CA PHE A 535 6.54 -23.31 -10.77
C PHE A 535 7.04 -22.61 -12.02
N LYS A 536 6.19 -21.82 -12.69
CA LYS A 536 6.60 -21.02 -13.86
C LYS A 536 7.80 -20.12 -13.55
N TYR A 537 7.73 -19.36 -12.46
CA TYR A 537 8.83 -18.47 -12.07
C TYR A 537 10.00 -19.23 -11.46
N ALA A 538 9.74 -20.30 -10.69
CA ALA A 538 10.79 -21.06 -10.03
C ALA A 538 11.69 -21.84 -11.00
N PHE A 539 11.13 -22.38 -12.09
CA PHE A 539 11.91 -23.08 -13.10
C PHE A 539 12.89 -22.16 -13.84
N GLY A 540 12.59 -20.86 -13.90
CA GLY A 540 13.31 -19.88 -14.69
C GLY A 540 12.91 -19.92 -16.16
N ASP A 541 13.01 -18.78 -16.83
CA ASP A 541 12.91 -18.70 -18.28
C ASP A 541 13.98 -17.75 -18.84
N GLN A 542 14.21 -17.79 -20.16
CA GLN A 542 15.23 -16.94 -20.80
C GLN A 542 14.85 -15.45 -20.84
N GLN A 543 13.61 -15.09 -20.50
CA GLN A 543 13.07 -13.73 -20.62
C GLN A 543 13.03 -13.00 -19.27
N ASN A 544 13.04 -13.73 -18.15
CA ASN A 544 12.96 -13.21 -16.81
C ASN A 544 14.27 -13.49 -16.05
N SER A 545 14.56 -12.64 -15.07
CA SER A 545 15.73 -12.80 -14.19
C SER A 545 15.39 -13.60 -12.93
N LYS A 546 14.16 -14.14 -12.82
CA LYS A 546 13.63 -14.82 -11.63
C LYS A 546 13.89 -16.32 -11.76
N SER A 547 14.53 -16.89 -10.75
CA SER A 547 14.81 -18.32 -10.75
C SER A 547 14.94 -18.85 -9.34
N ALA A 548 14.56 -20.11 -9.12
CA ALA A 548 14.84 -20.79 -7.87
C ALA A 548 16.36 -20.86 -7.62
N TYR A 549 16.74 -20.53 -6.39
CA TYR A 549 18.11 -20.59 -5.88
C TYR A 549 18.28 -21.74 -4.87
N LEU A 550 17.33 -21.90 -3.96
CA LEU A 550 17.31 -22.97 -2.95
C LEU A 550 15.90 -23.56 -2.89
N ILE A 551 15.79 -24.88 -2.94
CA ILE A 551 14.52 -25.61 -2.81
C ILE A 551 14.60 -26.57 -1.62
N GLN A 552 13.55 -26.61 -0.80
CA GLN A 552 13.52 -27.45 0.41
C GLN A 552 12.30 -28.36 0.40
N TYR A 553 12.55 -29.64 0.64
CA TYR A 553 11.54 -30.66 0.78
C TYR A 553 11.49 -31.17 2.20
N VAL A 554 10.29 -31.41 2.71
CA VAL A 554 10.06 -32.03 4.02
C VAL A 554 9.66 -33.48 3.84
N LYS A 555 10.21 -34.35 4.68
CA LYS A 555 9.87 -35.76 4.72
C LYS A 555 8.39 -35.97 5.06
N ASP A 556 7.71 -36.81 4.30
CA ASP A 556 6.30 -37.13 4.54
C ASP A 556 6.17 -38.13 5.70
N GLU A 557 6.01 -37.63 6.92
CA GLU A 557 5.87 -38.45 8.13
C GLU A 557 4.47 -39.07 8.30
N LYS A 558 3.54 -38.91 7.34
CA LYS A 558 2.22 -39.57 7.37
C LYS A 558 2.31 -41.10 7.37
N THR A 559 3.48 -41.69 7.11
CA THR A 559 3.75 -43.12 7.31
C THR A 559 3.86 -43.55 8.78
N LYS A 560 3.97 -42.63 9.75
CA LYS A 560 3.97 -42.96 11.20
C LYS A 560 2.65 -42.67 11.92
N GLN A 561 1.80 -41.79 11.40
CA GLN A 561 0.63 -41.25 12.14
C GLN A 561 -0.69 -42.03 11.96
N ASN A 562 -0.71 -43.16 11.26
CA ASN A 562 -1.92 -43.99 11.11
C ASN A 562 -2.26 -44.89 12.31
N GLN A 563 -1.80 -44.58 13.53
CA GLN A 563 -2.13 -45.37 14.73
C GLN A 563 -2.77 -44.62 15.90
N ASN A 564 -2.83 -43.28 15.93
CA ASN A 564 -3.51 -42.59 17.02
C ASN A 564 -4.57 -41.61 16.51
N GLN A 565 -5.83 -42.04 16.61
CA GLN A 565 -7.02 -41.20 16.51
C GLN A 565 -6.98 -40.13 17.61
N ASN A 566 -6.68 -38.88 17.25
CA ASN A 566 -7.15 -37.67 17.92
C ASN A 566 -7.07 -36.52 16.92
N GLN A 567 -8.04 -35.61 16.96
CA GLN A 567 -8.23 -34.49 16.03
C GLN A 567 -6.90 -33.84 15.63
N HIS A 568 -6.56 -33.90 14.33
CA HIS A 568 -5.35 -33.30 13.77
C HIS A 568 -5.44 -31.78 13.98
N VAL A 569 -4.72 -31.27 14.99
CA VAL A 569 -4.65 -29.82 15.26
C VAL A 569 -3.87 -29.20 14.11
N LYS A 570 -4.54 -28.37 13.31
CA LYS A 570 -3.88 -27.59 12.26
C LYS A 570 -2.69 -26.84 12.86
N GLN A 571 -1.54 -26.92 12.21
CA GLN A 571 -0.33 -26.27 12.71
C GLN A 571 -0.43 -24.75 12.55
N ARG A 572 -0.89 -24.25 11.39
CA ARG A 572 -0.96 -22.83 11.06
C ARG A 572 -2.31 -22.42 10.48
N LEU A 573 -2.98 -21.51 11.17
CA LEU A 573 -4.23 -20.87 10.72
C LEU A 573 -4.04 -19.41 10.31
N TYR A 574 -3.02 -18.72 10.83
CA TYR A 574 -2.74 -17.29 10.54
C TYR A 574 -3.89 -16.32 10.89
N SER A 575 -4.78 -16.71 11.80
CA SER A 575 -5.87 -15.84 12.28
C SER A 575 -5.33 -14.67 13.11
N THR A 576 -6.02 -13.53 13.02
CA THR A 576 -5.71 -12.31 13.78
C THR A 576 -6.51 -12.24 15.07
N SER A 577 -6.17 -11.30 15.97
CA SER A 577 -6.86 -11.13 17.25
C SER A 577 -8.33 -10.71 17.10
N GLN A 578 -8.76 -10.31 15.90
CA GLN A 578 -10.16 -10.03 15.59
C GLN A 578 -11.03 -11.30 15.62
N ASN A 579 -10.46 -12.47 15.31
CA ASN A 579 -11.18 -13.74 15.27
C ASN A 579 -10.89 -14.59 16.52
N ILE A 580 -11.65 -14.32 17.59
CA ILE A 580 -11.47 -14.96 18.90
C ILE A 580 -11.57 -16.50 18.82
N SER A 581 -12.34 -17.04 17.88
CA SER A 581 -12.60 -18.48 17.79
C SER A 581 -11.38 -19.29 17.32
N THR A 582 -10.50 -18.69 16.52
CA THR A 582 -9.35 -19.38 15.91
C THR A 582 -8.00 -18.77 16.31
N TYR A 583 -7.98 -17.54 16.82
CA TYR A 583 -6.76 -16.86 17.24
C TYR A 583 -5.97 -17.67 18.29
N LEU A 584 -4.71 -17.99 17.95
CA LEU A 584 -3.78 -18.80 18.75
C LEU A 584 -4.29 -20.19 19.16
N GLN A 585 -5.29 -20.75 18.45
CA GLN A 585 -5.81 -22.10 18.69
C GLN A 585 -5.07 -23.19 17.89
N ASP A 586 -4.17 -22.78 16.98
CA ASP A 586 -3.37 -23.66 16.14
C ASP A 586 -2.13 -24.20 16.85
N GLY A 587 -1.37 -25.07 16.17
CA GLY A 587 -0.17 -25.70 16.72
C GLY A 587 0.89 -24.69 17.20
N TYR A 588 1.06 -23.57 16.52
CA TYR A 588 2.00 -22.52 16.92
C TYR A 588 1.49 -21.68 18.10
N GLY A 589 0.21 -21.31 18.12
CA GLY A 589 -0.39 -20.58 19.25
C GLY A 589 -0.32 -21.35 20.57
N LYS A 590 -0.42 -22.68 20.51
CA LYS A 590 -0.24 -23.59 21.66
C LYS A 590 1.20 -23.66 22.20
N LEU A 591 2.20 -23.23 21.42
CA LEU A 591 3.60 -23.14 21.89
C LEU A 591 3.82 -21.99 22.88
N LEU A 592 2.96 -20.97 22.82
CA LEU A 592 3.19 -19.72 23.52
C LEU A 592 2.87 -19.85 25.02
N SER A 593 3.84 -19.45 25.84
CA SER A 593 3.62 -19.22 27.28
C SER A 593 2.72 -18.02 27.53
N GLU A 594 2.13 -17.94 28.74
CA GLU A 594 1.29 -16.79 29.13
C GLU A 594 2.07 -15.46 29.09
N LYS A 595 3.37 -15.47 29.44
CA LYS A 595 4.24 -14.29 29.31
C LYS A 595 4.34 -13.82 27.86
N GLN A 596 4.47 -14.74 26.91
CA GLN A 596 4.56 -14.42 25.47
C GLN A 596 3.22 -13.94 24.90
N LYS A 597 2.09 -14.48 25.39
CA LYS A 597 0.75 -13.99 25.01
C LYS A 597 0.49 -12.56 25.50
N ASP A 598 0.97 -12.19 26.69
CA ASP A 598 0.91 -10.80 27.20
C ASP A 598 1.72 -9.83 26.31
N ILE A 599 2.90 -10.26 25.83
CA ILE A 599 3.69 -9.48 24.85
C ILE A 599 2.85 -9.20 23.57
N LEU A 600 2.17 -10.22 23.05
CA LEU A 600 1.31 -10.07 21.87
C LEU A 600 0.13 -9.13 22.11
N GLN A 601 -0.53 -9.23 23.27
CA GLN A 601 -1.64 -8.34 23.62
C GLN A 601 -1.17 -6.88 23.67
N LYS A 602 0.00 -6.61 24.26
CA LYS A 602 0.60 -5.27 24.32
C LYS A 602 0.96 -4.75 22.93
N ASP A 603 1.56 -5.58 22.08
CA ASP A 603 1.90 -5.19 20.70
C ASP A 603 0.64 -4.88 19.86
N ASN A 604 -0.39 -5.72 19.95
CA ASN A 604 -1.65 -5.51 19.24
C ASN A 604 -2.40 -4.26 19.75
N LEU A 605 -2.34 -3.97 21.05
CA LEU A 605 -2.87 -2.72 21.62
C LEU A 605 -2.11 -1.51 21.09
N LYS A 606 -0.78 -1.59 21.04
CA LYS A 606 0.08 -0.54 20.48
C LYS A 606 -0.24 -0.30 19.00
N LEU A 607 -0.41 -1.34 18.20
CA LEU A 607 -0.82 -1.22 16.80
C LEU A 607 -2.17 -0.50 16.66
N LYS A 608 -3.16 -0.82 17.51
CA LYS A 608 -4.45 -0.10 17.50
C LYS A 608 -4.28 1.40 17.72
N GLN A 609 -3.40 1.79 18.65
CA GLN A 609 -3.08 3.19 18.89
C GLN A 609 -2.37 3.84 17.68
N GLU A 610 -1.41 3.15 17.07
CA GLU A 610 -0.71 3.60 15.85
C GLU A 610 -1.67 3.81 14.67
N VAL A 611 -2.64 2.91 14.47
CA VAL A 611 -3.67 3.04 13.41
C VAL A 611 -4.54 4.28 13.64
N ILE A 612 -5.00 4.49 14.88
CA ILE A 612 -5.81 5.67 15.23
C ILE A 612 -4.99 6.95 14.97
N GLN A 613 -3.72 6.98 15.38
CA GLN A 613 -2.83 8.12 15.14
C GLN A 613 -2.59 8.39 13.65
N GLN A 614 -2.42 7.33 12.84
CA GLN A 614 -2.23 7.47 11.39
C GLN A 614 -3.49 7.98 10.69
N GLN A 615 -4.66 7.49 11.09
CA GLN A 615 -5.95 8.00 10.59
C GLN A 615 -6.11 9.48 10.94
N LEU A 616 -5.79 9.86 12.17
CA LEU A 616 -5.80 11.25 12.62
C LEU A 616 -4.84 12.11 11.79
N ARG A 617 -3.63 11.63 11.54
CA ARG A 617 -2.64 12.33 10.69
C ARG A 617 -3.14 12.51 9.26
N GLY A 618 -3.73 11.49 8.65
CA GLY A 618 -4.33 11.60 7.31
C GLY A 618 -5.48 12.62 7.25
N GLN A 619 -6.29 12.71 8.31
CA GLN A 619 -7.30 13.77 8.43
C GLN A 619 -6.64 15.16 8.51
N ILE A 620 -5.59 15.31 9.31
CA ILE A 620 -4.83 16.57 9.42
C ILE A 620 -4.22 16.96 8.06
N ASP A 621 -3.54 16.04 7.37
CA ASP A 621 -2.92 16.30 6.06
C ASP A 621 -3.96 16.75 5.02
N THR A 622 -5.16 16.15 5.04
CA THR A 622 -6.26 16.55 4.16
C THR A 622 -6.77 17.96 4.52
N ILE A 623 -6.94 18.27 5.81
CA ILE A 623 -7.33 19.62 6.28
C ILE A 623 -6.28 20.65 5.85
N VAL A 624 -4.99 20.33 6.01
CA VAL A 624 -3.87 21.19 5.61
C VAL A 624 -3.87 21.41 4.10
N SER A 625 -4.07 20.37 3.28
CA SER A 625 -4.16 20.50 1.83
C SER A 625 -5.31 21.43 1.43
N ILE A 626 -6.50 21.23 1.99
CA ILE A 626 -7.67 22.08 1.74
C ILE A 626 -7.39 23.53 2.15
N TYR A 627 -6.75 23.73 3.31
CA TYR A 627 -6.34 25.04 3.78
C TYR A 627 -5.38 25.73 2.79
N LEU A 628 -4.34 25.03 2.34
CA LEU A 628 -3.33 25.57 1.42
C LEU A 628 -3.93 25.93 0.06
N ASP A 629 -4.80 25.08 -0.49
CA ASP A 629 -5.51 25.33 -1.74
C ASP A 629 -6.37 26.60 -1.65
N TYR A 630 -7.17 26.70 -0.59
CA TYR A 630 -8.02 27.88 -0.39
C TYR A 630 -7.22 29.13 -0.06
N PHE A 631 -6.11 29.02 0.67
CA PHE A 631 -5.20 30.14 0.92
C PHE A 631 -4.57 30.64 -0.38
N LYS A 632 -4.20 29.74 -1.31
CA LYS A 632 -3.72 30.11 -2.64
C LYS A 632 -4.78 30.86 -3.46
N ILE A 633 -5.99 30.30 -3.57
CA ILE A 633 -7.12 30.92 -4.30
C ILE A 633 -7.41 32.30 -3.72
N ALA A 634 -7.44 32.41 -2.40
CA ALA A 634 -7.80 33.65 -1.74
C ALA A 634 -6.70 34.72 -1.90
N ASN A 635 -5.41 34.34 -1.89
CA ASN A 635 -4.28 35.21 -2.23
C ASN A 635 -4.33 35.69 -3.69
N GLU A 636 -4.67 34.81 -4.64
CA GLU A 636 -4.82 35.16 -6.06
C GLU A 636 -5.94 36.18 -6.27
N LYS A 637 -7.12 35.94 -5.68
CA LYS A 637 -8.26 36.88 -5.73
C LYS A 637 -7.93 38.23 -5.10
N GLN A 638 -7.17 38.25 -4.01
CA GLN A 638 -6.71 39.48 -3.38
C GLN A 638 -5.74 40.25 -4.28
N LYS A 639 -4.77 39.58 -4.92
CA LYS A 639 -3.85 40.22 -5.87
C LYS A 639 -4.63 40.85 -7.02
N LEU A 640 -5.58 40.13 -7.61
CA LEU A 640 -6.46 40.64 -8.67
C LEU A 640 -7.26 41.87 -8.20
N PHE A 641 -7.75 41.85 -6.95
CA PHE A 641 -8.46 42.97 -6.33
C PHE A 641 -7.55 44.21 -6.18
N GLN A 642 -6.34 44.05 -5.65
CA GLN A 642 -5.37 45.14 -5.47
C GLN A 642 -4.93 45.75 -6.80
N LEU A 643 -4.82 44.94 -7.85
CA LEU A 643 -4.47 45.38 -9.20
C LEU A 643 -5.63 46.06 -9.95
N LYS A 644 -6.83 46.15 -9.35
CA LYS A 644 -8.06 46.67 -9.97
C LYS A 644 -8.43 45.98 -11.30
N GLN A 645 -7.98 44.75 -11.52
CA GLN A 645 -8.19 43.98 -12.76
C GLN A 645 -9.49 43.16 -12.76
N TYR A 646 -10.49 43.56 -12.00
CA TYR A 646 -11.82 42.95 -12.08
C TYR A 646 -12.51 43.38 -13.38
N GLN A 647 -13.34 42.48 -13.95
CA GLN A 647 -14.29 42.88 -14.99
C GLN A 647 -15.04 44.12 -14.50
N GLN A 648 -15.11 45.17 -15.32
CA GLN A 648 -15.74 46.43 -14.95
C GLN A 648 -17.24 46.23 -14.76
N ILE A 649 -17.65 45.88 -13.54
CA ILE A 649 -19.03 46.07 -13.12
C ILE A 649 -19.20 47.59 -13.00
N THR A 650 -19.95 48.18 -13.93
CA THR A 650 -20.17 49.63 -14.09
C THR A 650 -20.78 50.30 -12.84
N HIS A 651 -21.42 49.52 -11.96
CA HIS A 651 -21.82 49.94 -10.63
C HIS A 651 -21.34 48.92 -9.59
N LYS A 652 -20.37 49.31 -8.75
CA LYS A 652 -19.99 48.50 -7.59
C LYS A 652 -21.07 48.64 -6.52
N PRO A 653 -21.82 47.58 -6.20
CA PRO A 653 -22.75 47.62 -5.10
C PRO A 653 -21.97 47.81 -3.77
N PRO A 654 -22.43 48.63 -2.83
CA PRO A 654 -21.70 48.89 -1.57
C PRO A 654 -21.43 47.65 -0.70
N TYR A 655 -22.12 46.52 -0.91
CA TYR A 655 -21.79 45.26 -0.24
C TYR A 655 -20.52 44.59 -0.82
N ILE A 656 -20.21 44.83 -2.11
CA ILE A 656 -18.91 44.47 -2.68
C ILE A 656 -17.81 45.33 -2.05
N GLU A 657 -18.10 46.54 -1.54
CA GLU A 657 -17.11 47.30 -0.75
C GLU A 657 -16.80 46.66 0.61
N ASN A 658 -17.74 45.95 1.23
CA ASN A 658 -17.51 45.20 2.47
C ASN A 658 -16.81 43.86 2.22
N PHE A 659 -17.10 43.17 1.11
CA PHE A 659 -16.31 42.03 0.62
C PHE A 659 -14.88 42.47 0.24
N ALA A 660 -14.75 43.64 -0.39
CA ALA A 660 -13.48 44.30 -0.63
C ALA A 660 -12.79 44.71 0.67
N MET A 661 -13.52 45.04 1.74
CA MET A 661 -12.94 45.32 3.07
C MET A 661 -12.32 44.06 3.67
N PHE A 662 -12.99 42.92 3.50
CA PHE A 662 -12.45 41.59 3.83
C PHE A 662 -11.22 41.22 2.96
N LEU A 663 -11.22 41.57 1.66
CA LEU A 663 -10.06 41.38 0.75
C LEU A 663 -8.95 42.46 0.90
N LYS A 664 -9.25 43.60 1.52
CA LYS A 664 -8.28 44.69 1.80
C LYS A 664 -7.36 44.36 2.96
N MET A 665 -7.76 43.44 3.85
CA MET A 665 -6.89 42.87 4.88
C MET A 665 -5.71 42.20 4.20
N LYS A 666 -4.46 42.59 4.48
CA LYS A 666 -3.28 41.96 3.85
C LYS A 666 -3.37 40.43 4.01
N PRO A 667 -2.84 39.62 3.08
CA PRO A 667 -2.93 38.15 3.19
C PRO A 667 -2.23 37.59 4.45
N ASP A 668 -1.36 38.40 5.05
CA ASP A 668 -0.69 38.15 6.32
C ASP A 668 -1.49 38.54 7.56
N GLU A 669 -2.66 39.15 7.42
CA GLU A 669 -3.52 39.45 8.55
C GLU A 669 -4.18 38.18 9.08
N LYS A 670 -3.95 37.92 10.37
CA LYS A 670 -4.30 36.71 11.12
C LYS A 670 -5.70 36.18 10.81
N MET A 671 -6.68 37.08 10.63
CA MET A 671 -8.09 36.76 10.36
C MET A 671 -8.30 35.89 9.12
N PHE A 672 -7.61 36.20 8.03
CA PHE A 672 -7.82 35.53 6.75
C PHE A 672 -7.42 34.05 6.81
N LYS A 673 -6.26 33.78 7.43
CA LYS A 673 -5.74 32.43 7.70
C LYS A 673 -6.73 31.64 8.58
N TRP A 674 -7.27 32.25 9.62
CA TRP A 674 -8.21 31.55 10.50
C TRP A 674 -9.57 31.20 9.86
N VAL A 675 -10.11 32.06 8.99
CA VAL A 675 -11.38 31.79 8.29
C VAL A 675 -11.23 30.62 7.30
N ILE A 676 -10.11 30.58 6.58
CA ILE A 676 -9.80 29.48 5.66
C ILE A 676 -9.64 28.16 6.44
N LEU A 677 -8.98 28.21 7.60
CA LEU A 677 -8.80 27.03 8.46
C LEU A 677 -10.13 26.53 9.04
N ASP A 678 -10.99 27.43 9.53
CA ASP A 678 -12.31 27.09 10.03
C ASP A 678 -13.17 26.41 8.95
N TYR A 679 -13.11 26.91 7.71
CA TYR A 679 -13.80 26.30 6.58
C TYR A 679 -13.20 24.94 6.19
N ALA A 680 -11.88 24.80 6.15
CA ALA A 680 -11.21 23.54 5.85
C ALA A 680 -11.60 22.44 6.85
N ILE A 681 -11.70 22.78 8.14
CA ILE A 681 -12.16 21.88 9.20
C ILE A 681 -13.63 21.51 9.00
N LYS A 682 -14.52 22.49 8.79
CA LYS A 682 -15.97 22.25 8.57
C LYS A 682 -16.24 21.39 7.33
N LYS A 683 -15.43 21.54 6.28
CA LYS A 683 -15.55 20.74 5.05
C LYS A 683 -15.20 19.27 5.28
N MET A 684 -14.20 18.99 6.11
CA MET A 684 -13.78 17.62 6.44
C MET A 684 -14.62 16.98 7.55
N ILE A 685 -14.96 17.76 8.57
CA ILE A 685 -15.67 17.28 9.76
C ILE A 685 -16.97 18.10 9.88
N SER A 686 -17.97 17.72 9.08
CA SER A 686 -19.25 18.42 8.97
C SER A 686 -20.04 18.52 10.28
N GLN A 687 -19.76 17.62 11.24
CA GLN A 687 -20.37 17.61 12.57
C GLN A 687 -19.73 18.61 13.54
N THR A 688 -18.56 19.17 13.20
CA THR A 688 -17.92 20.19 14.04
C THR A 688 -18.43 21.57 13.71
N ASN A 689 -18.64 22.39 14.74
CA ASN A 689 -18.87 23.83 14.58
C ASN A 689 -17.62 24.62 14.10
N GLY A 690 -16.62 23.94 13.52
CA GLY A 690 -15.33 24.49 13.09
C GLY A 690 -14.35 24.71 14.24
N ILE A 691 -13.30 25.51 13.99
CA ILE A 691 -12.24 25.79 14.97
C ILE A 691 -12.71 26.68 16.12
N PHE A 692 -13.76 27.48 15.88
CA PHE A 692 -14.36 28.40 16.84
C PHE A 692 -15.60 27.83 17.57
N GLY A 693 -15.97 26.58 17.26
CA GLY A 693 -17.04 25.87 17.95
C GLY A 693 -16.70 25.52 19.38
N SER A 694 -17.64 25.69 20.30
CA SER A 694 -17.43 25.49 21.74
C SER A 694 -17.43 24.02 22.20
N ALA A 695 -17.75 23.03 21.36
CA ALA A 695 -18.03 21.67 21.84
C ALA A 695 -17.47 20.44 21.07
N ASP A 696 -16.88 20.54 19.87
CA ASP A 696 -16.79 19.33 19.01
C ASP A 696 -15.38 18.89 18.55
N LEU A 697 -14.34 19.73 18.69
CA LEU A 697 -13.00 19.40 18.19
C LEU A 697 -12.02 19.25 19.37
N ASP A 698 -11.48 18.03 19.55
CA ASP A 698 -10.51 17.70 20.60
C ASP A 698 -9.35 18.71 20.62
N GLN A 699 -9.01 19.19 21.81
CA GLN A 699 -7.95 20.18 22.03
C GLN A 699 -6.58 19.64 21.56
N THR A 700 -6.40 18.32 21.63
CA THR A 700 -5.20 17.63 21.11
C THR A 700 -5.12 17.75 19.60
N LEU A 701 -6.22 17.48 18.90
CA LEU A 701 -6.33 17.57 17.43
C LEU A 701 -6.15 19.01 16.95
N LYS A 702 -6.74 20.00 17.64
CA LYS A 702 -6.51 21.43 17.37
C LYS A 702 -5.03 21.78 17.40
N THR A 703 -4.32 21.32 18.43
CA THR A 703 -2.88 21.62 18.61
C THR A 703 -2.06 21.00 17.48
N GLN A 704 -2.33 19.75 17.10
CA GLN A 704 -1.62 19.08 16.02
C GLN A 704 -1.86 19.71 14.64
N ILE A 705 -3.10 20.14 14.33
CA ILE A 705 -3.40 20.86 13.08
C ILE A 705 -2.58 22.16 13.00
N LEU A 706 -2.51 22.91 14.10
CA LEU A 706 -1.75 24.17 14.15
C LEU A 706 -0.25 23.95 14.04
N GLU A 707 0.28 22.88 14.66
CA GLU A 707 1.68 22.48 14.53
C GLU A 707 2.04 22.13 13.09
N GLU A 708 1.24 21.31 12.39
CA GLU A 708 1.52 20.95 11.00
C GLU A 708 1.46 22.18 10.07
N LEU A 709 0.45 23.05 10.22
CA LEU A 709 0.36 24.29 9.45
C LEU A 709 1.55 25.24 9.68
N SER A 710 2.14 25.22 10.88
CA SER A 710 3.31 26.04 11.20
C SER A 710 4.56 25.66 10.39
N LYS A 711 4.64 24.43 9.87
CA LYS A 711 5.77 23.94 9.07
C LYS A 711 5.81 24.53 7.66
N PHE A 712 4.66 24.96 7.13
CA PHE A 712 4.52 25.44 5.74
C PHE A 712 4.81 26.94 5.57
N GLY A 713 5.22 27.67 6.62
CA GLY A 713 5.43 29.12 6.58
C GLY A 713 6.84 29.57 7.00
N GLN A 714 7.52 30.35 6.16
CA GLN A 714 8.65 31.17 6.60
C GLN A 714 8.15 32.20 7.64
N ASN A 715 8.54 32.01 8.90
CA ASN A 715 8.41 32.92 10.04
C ASN A 715 6.99 33.32 10.50
N LYS A 716 6.31 32.40 11.18
CA LYS A 716 5.78 32.50 12.57
C LYS A 716 4.65 31.48 12.77
N PRO A 717 4.52 30.86 13.97
CA PRO A 717 3.38 29.99 14.28
C PRO A 717 2.09 30.78 14.06
N ILE A 718 1.02 30.10 13.65
CA ILE A 718 -0.32 30.69 13.72
C ILE A 718 -0.48 31.22 15.16
N GLN A 719 -0.37 32.53 15.34
CA GLN A 719 -0.26 33.11 16.67
C GLN A 719 -1.54 32.80 17.46
N PRO A 720 -1.47 32.62 18.80
CA PRO A 720 -2.66 32.40 19.62
C PRO A 720 -3.71 33.49 19.37
N ILE A 721 -4.97 33.11 19.56
CA ILE A 721 -6.17 33.95 19.40
C ILE A 721 -5.83 35.40 19.80
N PRO A 722 -5.99 36.40 18.90
CA PRO A 722 -5.71 37.80 19.23
C PRO A 722 -6.50 38.21 20.49
N GLN A 723 -5.92 39.07 21.33
CA GLN A 723 -6.65 39.60 22.49
C GLN A 723 -7.97 40.27 22.03
N ASN A 724 -9.03 39.93 22.76
CA ASN A 724 -10.42 39.80 22.33
C ASN A 724 -11.10 41.02 21.67
N GLN A 725 -10.69 42.27 21.86
CA GLN A 725 -11.63 43.39 21.67
C GLN A 725 -11.80 43.88 20.23
N GLU A 726 -10.72 44.20 19.50
CA GLU A 726 -10.82 44.64 18.09
C GLU A 726 -11.22 43.49 17.15
N TYR A 727 -10.84 42.27 17.51
CA TYR A 727 -11.18 41.02 16.84
C TYR A 727 -12.68 40.70 16.95
N GLN A 728 -13.24 40.74 18.16
CA GLN A 728 -14.68 40.51 18.36
C GLN A 728 -15.49 41.60 17.65
N ALA A 729 -15.05 42.86 17.68
CA ALA A 729 -15.72 43.94 16.97
C ALA A 729 -15.78 43.68 15.45
N SER A 730 -14.66 43.33 14.82
CA SER A 730 -14.62 43.08 13.36
C SER A 730 -15.39 41.82 12.94
N LEU A 731 -15.34 40.76 13.76
CA LEU A 731 -16.09 39.52 13.51
C LEU A 731 -17.60 39.73 13.72
N GLU A 732 -17.99 40.47 14.75
CA GLU A 732 -19.39 40.81 15.00
C GLU A 732 -19.93 41.77 13.93
N ASP A 733 -19.14 42.73 13.45
CA ASP A 733 -19.50 43.59 12.31
C ASP A 733 -19.71 42.78 11.01
N TYR A 734 -18.86 41.77 10.78
CA TYR A 734 -19.02 40.86 9.64
C TYR A 734 -20.27 39.97 9.77
N LYS A 735 -20.48 39.34 10.94
CA LYS A 735 -21.69 38.54 11.22
C LYS A 735 -22.95 39.40 11.09
N LEU A 736 -22.91 40.63 11.59
CA LEU A 736 -24.01 41.59 11.48
C LEU A 736 -24.28 41.96 10.03
N THR A 737 -23.24 42.20 9.23
CA THR A 737 -23.33 42.48 7.79
C THR A 737 -24.00 41.33 7.03
N LEU A 738 -23.55 40.09 7.25
CA LEU A 738 -24.16 38.90 6.65
C LEU A 738 -25.61 38.72 7.08
N LYS A 739 -25.90 38.95 8.37
CA LYS A 739 -27.25 38.86 8.93
C LYS A 739 -28.18 39.87 8.28
N LEU A 740 -27.74 41.13 8.15
CA LEU A 740 -28.50 42.19 7.49
C LEU A 740 -28.76 41.87 6.02
N GLN A 741 -27.76 41.35 5.29
CA GLN A 741 -27.92 40.93 3.90
C GLN A 741 -28.91 39.77 3.74
N GLY A 742 -28.82 38.74 4.59
CA GLY A 742 -29.75 37.61 4.60
C GLY A 742 -31.19 38.05 4.89
N ILE A 743 -31.38 39.01 5.80
CA ILE A 743 -32.71 39.57 6.09
C ILE A 743 -33.26 40.38 4.91
N ILE A 744 -32.44 41.15 4.19
CA ILE A 744 -32.91 41.85 2.98
C ILE A 744 -33.43 40.84 1.95
N ALA A 745 -32.66 39.78 1.68
CA ALA A 745 -33.09 38.73 0.76
C ALA A 745 -34.40 38.08 1.22
N TYR A 746 -34.52 37.78 2.51
CA TYR A 746 -35.75 37.23 3.09
C TYR A 746 -36.95 38.19 2.98
N ILE A 747 -36.77 39.50 3.26
CA ILE A 747 -37.82 40.52 3.11
C ILE A 747 -38.34 40.53 1.68
N LEU A 748 -37.44 40.55 0.70
CA LEU A 748 -37.80 40.61 -0.72
C LEU A 748 -38.51 39.31 -1.17
N GLU A 749 -38.02 38.15 -0.73
CA GLU A 749 -38.64 36.86 -1.02
C GLU A 749 -40.05 36.74 -0.42
N GLN A 750 -40.22 37.04 0.87
CA GLN A 750 -41.52 36.99 1.54
C GLN A 750 -42.50 38.00 0.95
N TYR A 751 -42.00 39.20 0.61
CA TYR A 751 -42.79 40.21 -0.06
C TYR A 751 -43.28 39.72 -1.42
N ASN A 752 -42.40 39.12 -2.24
CA ASN A 752 -42.77 38.54 -3.54
C ASN A 752 -43.79 37.40 -3.40
N ASN A 753 -43.65 36.56 -2.37
CA ASN A 753 -44.56 35.45 -2.07
C ASN A 753 -45.90 35.89 -1.44
N ASN A 754 -46.15 37.19 -1.30
CA ASN A 754 -47.34 37.78 -0.64
C ASN A 754 -47.49 37.45 0.86
N SER A 755 -46.42 37.03 1.53
CA SER A 755 -46.38 36.84 2.99
C SER A 755 -46.15 38.20 3.68
N LEU A 756 -47.17 39.06 3.65
CA LEU A 756 -47.05 40.47 4.06
C LEU A 756 -46.79 40.64 5.57
N LYS A 757 -47.36 39.76 6.40
CA LYS A 757 -47.11 39.75 7.85
C LYS A 757 -45.64 39.47 8.15
N GLU A 758 -45.09 38.41 7.58
CA GLU A 758 -43.70 38.00 7.71
C GLU A 758 -42.75 39.05 7.13
N THR A 759 -43.16 39.74 6.06
CA THR A 759 -42.41 40.86 5.47
C THR A 759 -42.24 42.01 6.48
N ILE A 760 -43.30 42.40 7.20
CA ILE A 760 -43.23 43.48 8.20
C ILE A 760 -42.40 43.04 9.41
N ILE A 761 -42.56 41.80 9.88
CA ILE A 761 -41.77 41.25 10.98
C ILE A 761 -40.28 41.19 10.60
N ALA A 762 -39.95 40.77 9.37
CA ALA A 762 -38.58 40.76 8.89
C ALA A 762 -38.00 42.17 8.73
N LEU A 763 -38.80 43.12 8.22
CA LEU A 763 -38.43 44.54 8.14
C LEU A 763 -38.17 45.11 9.54
N GLN A 764 -39.00 44.79 10.52
CA GLN A 764 -38.80 45.15 11.93
C GLN A 764 -37.47 44.66 12.48
N VAL A 765 -37.15 43.38 12.27
CA VAL A 765 -35.87 42.79 12.70
C VAL A 765 -34.68 43.45 11.98
N TYR A 766 -34.80 43.70 10.67
CA TYR A 766 -33.78 44.41 9.90
C TYR A 766 -33.52 45.81 10.44
N MET A 767 -34.59 46.58 10.70
CA MET A 767 -34.49 47.97 11.16
C MET A 767 -33.81 48.07 12.52
N LYS A 768 -34.13 47.16 13.45
CA LYS A 768 -33.48 47.08 14.76
C LYS A 768 -31.98 46.80 14.65
N LEU A 769 -31.59 45.87 13.77
CA LEU A 769 -30.19 45.50 13.55
C LEU A 769 -29.42 46.54 12.73
N ALA A 770 -30.07 47.20 11.77
CA ALA A 770 -29.44 48.22 10.96
C ALA A 770 -29.18 49.50 11.76
N LYS A 771 -30.01 49.80 12.77
CA LYS A 771 -29.83 50.95 13.67
C LYS A 771 -28.49 50.92 14.43
N SER A 772 -27.96 49.73 14.74
CA SER A 772 -26.66 49.57 15.40
C SER A 772 -25.46 49.70 14.45
N THR A 773 -25.69 49.81 13.14
CA THR A 773 -24.62 50.04 12.15
C THR A 773 -24.28 51.53 12.03
N ASN A 774 -23.10 51.84 11.49
CA ASN A 774 -22.70 53.23 11.22
C ASN A 774 -23.72 53.91 10.29
N GLN A 775 -24.07 55.18 10.56
CA GLN A 775 -25.03 55.97 9.77
C GLN A 775 -24.62 56.14 8.30
N GLN A 776 -23.32 56.05 8.01
CA GLN A 776 -22.79 56.09 6.65
C GLN A 776 -22.80 54.71 5.97
N SER A 777 -23.12 53.64 6.70
CA SER A 777 -23.11 52.28 6.15
C SER A 777 -24.23 52.08 5.12
N PHE A 778 -23.98 51.18 4.18
CA PHE A 778 -24.98 50.76 3.20
C PHE A 778 -26.26 50.26 3.87
N PHE A 779 -26.15 49.42 4.91
CA PHE A 779 -27.32 48.81 5.55
C PHE A 779 -28.17 49.82 6.30
N TYR A 780 -27.54 50.84 6.92
CA TYR A 780 -28.26 51.97 7.52
C TYR A 780 -29.03 52.77 6.47
N ASN A 781 -28.39 53.12 5.36
CA ASN A 781 -29.05 53.83 4.26
C ASN A 781 -30.15 52.99 3.61
N MET A 782 -29.94 51.67 3.46
CA MET A 782 -30.94 50.75 2.94
C MET A 782 -32.11 50.58 3.91
N ALA A 783 -31.89 50.66 5.23
CA ALA A 783 -32.98 50.69 6.20
C ALA A 783 -33.90 51.90 6.01
N LEU A 784 -33.33 53.08 5.78
CA LEU A 784 -34.11 54.29 5.49
C LEU A 784 -34.95 54.16 4.22
N GLN A 785 -34.41 53.50 3.19
CA GLN A 785 -35.09 53.29 1.92
C GLN A 785 -36.18 52.19 2.02
N LEU A 786 -35.86 51.01 2.57
CA LEU A 786 -36.82 49.91 2.75
C LEU A 786 -38.00 50.31 3.63
N LYS A 787 -37.75 51.13 4.66
CA LYS A 787 -38.78 51.65 5.57
C LYS A 787 -39.96 52.28 4.82
N ASN A 788 -39.73 53.00 3.73
CA ASN A 788 -40.80 53.66 2.99
C ASN A 788 -41.31 52.79 1.84
N LEU A 789 -40.38 52.19 1.09
CA LEU A 789 -40.70 51.44 -0.12
C LEU A 789 -41.50 50.17 0.16
N ILE A 790 -41.14 49.40 1.20
CA ILE A 790 -41.84 48.17 1.55
C ILE A 790 -43.25 48.47 2.08
N LEU A 791 -43.41 49.47 2.95
CA LEU A 791 -44.73 49.86 3.47
C LEU A 791 -45.66 50.32 2.34
N LEU A 792 -45.15 51.16 1.43
CA LEU A 792 -45.85 51.56 0.21
C LEU A 792 -46.26 50.34 -0.62
N GLY A 793 -45.33 49.42 -0.86
CA GLY A 793 -45.58 48.19 -1.61
C GLY A 793 -46.67 47.31 -0.97
N ILE A 794 -46.64 47.13 0.34
CA ILE A 794 -47.66 46.37 1.09
C ILE A 794 -49.03 47.04 0.96
N ILE A 795 -49.11 48.36 1.16
CA ILE A 795 -50.36 49.12 0.99
C ILE A 795 -50.90 48.95 -0.44
N CYS A 796 -50.02 49.00 -1.45
CA CYS A 796 -50.40 48.77 -2.85
C CYS A 796 -50.94 47.35 -3.09
N LYS A 797 -50.32 46.32 -2.49
CA LYS A 797 -50.77 44.92 -2.64
C LYS A 797 -52.13 44.70 -1.98
N ILE A 798 -52.35 45.25 -0.79
CA ILE A 798 -53.65 45.20 -0.09
C ILE A 798 -54.70 46.01 -0.87
N TYR A 799 -54.31 47.15 -1.44
CA TYR A 799 -55.18 47.97 -2.28
C TYR A 799 -55.70 47.25 -3.53
N TYR A 800 -54.91 46.34 -4.10
CA TYR A 800 -55.27 45.65 -5.33
C TYR A 800 -56.26 44.48 -5.13
N GLN A 801 -56.47 44.04 -3.88
CA GLN A 801 -57.41 42.97 -3.59
C GLN A 801 -58.86 43.45 -3.74
N LYS A 802 -59.79 42.55 -4.12
CA LYS A 802 -61.21 42.95 -4.29
C LYS A 802 -61.95 43.12 -2.95
N ASN A 803 -61.53 42.40 -1.91
CA ASN A 803 -62.10 42.42 -0.56
C ASN A 803 -60.95 42.39 0.46
N ILE A 804 -61.08 43.16 1.56
CA ILE A 804 -60.18 43.11 2.71
C ILE A 804 -60.64 41.98 3.66
N THR A 805 -59.76 41.03 3.98
CA THR A 805 -59.98 39.99 4.98
C THR A 805 -59.37 40.40 6.33
N ASP A 806 -59.66 39.61 7.38
CA ASP A 806 -59.08 39.82 8.71
C ASP A 806 -57.53 39.73 8.71
N SER A 807 -56.95 39.00 7.75
CA SER A 807 -55.51 38.90 7.56
C SER A 807 -54.90 40.24 7.10
N GLU A 808 -55.53 40.93 6.15
CA GLU A 808 -55.05 42.25 5.72
C GLU A 808 -55.33 43.34 6.75
N ILE A 809 -56.42 43.24 7.52
CA ILE A 809 -56.66 44.11 8.68
C ILE A 809 -55.53 43.94 9.70
N LEU A 810 -55.12 42.69 9.98
CA LEU A 810 -53.97 42.41 10.86
C LEU A 810 -52.67 43.00 10.30
N VAL A 811 -52.41 42.87 8.99
CA VAL A 811 -51.22 43.46 8.34
C VAL A 811 -51.24 44.98 8.46
N LEU A 812 -52.40 45.64 8.27
CA LEU A 812 -52.55 47.09 8.44
C LEU A 812 -52.32 47.52 9.90
N LYS A 813 -52.81 46.77 10.89
CA LYS A 813 -52.52 47.00 12.30
C LYS A 813 -51.02 46.86 12.61
N LEU A 814 -50.36 45.87 12.03
CA LEU A 814 -48.91 45.67 12.15
C LEU A 814 -48.12 46.80 11.48
N LEU A 815 -48.58 47.34 10.34
CA LEU A 815 -47.98 48.52 9.72
C LEU A 815 -48.05 49.75 10.64
N ILE A 816 -49.21 49.97 11.27
CA ILE A 816 -49.40 51.06 12.25
C ILE A 816 -48.47 50.86 13.46
N ALA A 817 -48.46 49.65 14.02
CA ALA A 817 -47.60 49.34 15.16
C ALA A 817 -46.10 49.49 14.83
N PHE A 818 -45.67 49.08 13.65
CA PHE A 818 -44.30 49.23 13.16
C PHE A 818 -43.90 50.72 13.07
N GLN A 819 -44.83 51.57 12.63
CA GLN A 819 -44.64 53.01 12.55
C GLN A 819 -44.58 53.70 13.92
N MET A 820 -45.37 53.23 14.88
CA MET A 820 -45.39 53.81 16.24
C MET A 820 -44.15 53.45 17.07
N GLN A 821 -43.22 52.68 16.49
CA GLN A 821 -41.93 52.36 17.10
C GLN A 821 -40.81 53.24 16.51
N GLU A 822 -40.03 53.87 17.39
CA GLU A 822 -38.96 54.78 17.03
C GLU A 822 -37.68 54.05 16.56
N HIS A 823 -37.73 53.53 15.34
CA HIS A 823 -36.57 52.82 14.77
C HIS A 823 -35.47 53.76 14.26
N PHE A 824 -35.84 54.93 13.72
CA PHE A 824 -34.90 55.96 13.23
C PHE A 824 -35.49 57.34 13.56
N LEU A 825 -34.66 58.26 14.08
CA LEU A 825 -35.06 59.66 14.28
C LEU A 825 -35.33 60.27 12.91
N TYR A 826 -36.61 60.54 12.60
CA TYR A 826 -36.93 61.39 11.46
C TYR A 826 -36.30 62.76 11.68
N LYS A 827 -35.69 63.34 10.65
CA LYS A 827 -35.36 64.77 10.69
C LYS A 827 -36.62 65.64 10.80
N ASP A 828 -37.78 65.13 10.33
CA ASP A 828 -39.10 65.74 10.49
C ASP A 828 -40.22 64.68 10.63
N PRO A 829 -40.63 64.32 11.86
CA PRO A 829 -41.66 63.30 12.13
C PRO A 829 -43.06 63.67 11.61
N GLU A 830 -43.38 64.96 11.55
CA GLU A 830 -44.72 65.47 11.19
C GLU A 830 -44.98 65.35 9.69
N GLN A 831 -43.96 65.60 8.87
CA GLN A 831 -44.06 65.46 7.41
C GLN A 831 -44.42 64.02 7.01
N TRP A 832 -43.79 63.03 7.63
CA TRP A 832 -44.02 61.63 7.28
C TRP A 832 -45.34 61.07 7.82
N LYS A 833 -45.75 61.48 9.03
CA LYS A 833 -47.09 61.17 9.56
C LYS A 833 -48.19 61.62 8.60
N LYS A 834 -48.03 62.82 8.01
CA LYS A 834 -48.93 63.36 6.99
C LYS A 834 -48.94 62.48 5.73
N GLN A 835 -47.78 62.08 5.21
CA GLN A 835 -47.67 61.22 4.02
C GLN A 835 -48.26 59.82 4.22
N PHE A 836 -48.08 59.23 5.39
CA PHE A 836 -48.67 57.92 5.72
C PHE A 836 -50.19 57.98 5.89
N LEU A 837 -50.70 59.00 6.59
CA LEU A 837 -52.13 59.27 6.68
C LEU A 837 -52.76 59.46 5.30
N ASN A 838 -52.02 60.09 4.38
CA ASN A 838 -52.44 60.27 3.00
C ASN A 838 -52.51 58.93 2.23
N LEU A 839 -51.51 58.06 2.39
CA LEU A 839 -51.47 56.74 1.74
C LEU A 839 -52.55 55.78 2.27
N ILE A 840 -52.78 55.80 3.59
CA ILE A 840 -53.91 55.09 4.20
C ILE A 840 -55.23 55.71 3.74
N GLY A 841 -55.32 57.05 3.65
CA GLY A 841 -56.48 57.76 3.10
C GLY A 841 -56.85 57.31 1.68
N VAL A 842 -55.86 57.03 0.82
CA VAL A 842 -56.06 56.45 -0.52
C VAL A 842 -56.59 55.02 -0.46
N ALA A 843 -56.13 54.20 0.48
CA ALA A 843 -56.69 52.86 0.67
C ALA A 843 -58.13 52.91 1.20
N LEU A 844 -58.40 53.81 2.15
CA LEU A 844 -59.71 53.99 2.78
C LEU A 844 -60.78 54.56 1.84
N SER A 845 -60.40 55.44 0.90
CA SER A 845 -61.35 55.97 -0.10
C SER A 845 -61.89 54.89 -1.05
N THR A 846 -61.21 53.75 -1.15
CA THR A 846 -61.61 52.64 -2.03
C THR A 846 -62.42 51.56 -1.29
N TYR A 847 -62.22 51.39 0.02
CA TYR A 847 -62.94 50.39 0.84
C TYR A 847 -63.93 50.99 1.85
N GLY A 848 -64.32 52.26 1.66
CA GLY A 848 -64.99 53.16 2.62
C GLY A 848 -66.33 52.72 3.25
N GLN A 849 -66.74 51.46 3.13
CA GLN A 849 -67.90 50.88 3.82
C GLN A 849 -67.55 49.75 4.81
N ASN A 850 -66.27 49.38 4.99
CA ASN A 850 -65.90 48.36 5.96
C ASN A 850 -65.84 48.95 7.39
N GLU A 851 -66.87 48.70 8.20
CA GLU A 851 -66.95 49.16 9.61
C GLU A 851 -65.80 48.65 10.46
N LYS A 852 -65.36 47.40 10.25
CA LYS A 852 -64.29 46.76 11.03
C LYS A 852 -62.94 47.43 10.75
N LEU A 853 -62.64 47.74 9.49
CA LEU A 853 -61.47 48.52 9.10
C LEU A 853 -61.47 49.92 9.74
N THR A 854 -62.63 50.58 9.73
CA THR A 854 -62.79 51.93 10.30
C THR A 854 -62.58 51.94 11.83
N GLN A 855 -63.15 50.95 12.53
CA GLN A 855 -63.03 50.85 13.98
C GLN A 855 -61.66 50.37 14.45
N GLU A 856 -61.08 49.38 13.79
CA GLU A 856 -59.88 48.69 14.28
C GLU A 856 -58.56 49.26 13.72
N VAL A 857 -58.61 50.04 12.63
CA VAL A 857 -57.40 50.59 11.98
C VAL A 857 -57.45 52.12 11.92
N VAL A 858 -58.57 52.72 11.47
CA VAL A 858 -58.65 54.18 11.26
C VAL A 858 -58.77 54.97 12.56
N LYS A 859 -59.69 54.59 13.46
CA LYS A 859 -59.86 55.28 14.75
C LYS A 859 -58.57 55.27 15.60
N PRO A 860 -57.87 54.13 15.78
CA PRO A 860 -56.61 54.10 16.54
C PRO A 860 -55.51 54.97 15.92
N LEU A 861 -55.42 55.01 14.59
CA LEU A 861 -54.44 55.82 13.85
C LEU A 861 -54.66 57.32 14.06
N VAL A 862 -55.91 57.79 13.95
CA VAL A 862 -56.27 59.22 14.16
C VAL A 862 -56.06 59.62 15.63
N GLN A 863 -56.35 58.72 16.57
CA GLN A 863 -56.17 58.94 18.00
C GLN A 863 -54.71 58.81 18.47
N ASN A 864 -53.78 58.46 17.56
CA ASN A 864 -52.36 58.25 17.84
C ASN A 864 -52.11 57.30 19.04
N LYS A 865 -52.95 56.27 19.19
CA LYS A 865 -52.94 55.37 20.35
C LYS A 865 -52.08 54.14 20.04
N LYS A 866 -51.04 53.92 20.86
CA LYS A 866 -50.08 52.82 20.66
C LYS A 866 -50.76 51.47 20.93
N ASP A 867 -50.84 50.63 19.89
CA ASP A 867 -51.32 49.26 20.02
C ASP A 867 -50.19 48.38 20.59
N VAL A 868 -50.25 48.12 21.90
CA VAL A 868 -49.24 47.38 22.65
C VAL A 868 -49.17 45.92 22.20
N GLU A 869 -50.30 45.31 21.87
CA GLU A 869 -50.39 43.90 21.45
C GLU A 869 -49.74 43.68 20.07
N MET A 870 -50.04 44.57 19.12
CA MET A 870 -49.41 44.51 17.79
C MET A 870 -47.92 44.85 17.84
N CYS A 871 -47.51 45.74 18.75
CA CYS A 871 -46.09 45.99 19.03
C CYS A 871 -45.37 44.75 19.57
N THR A 872 -46.01 43.96 20.45
CA THR A 872 -45.44 42.69 20.94
C THR A 872 -45.36 41.62 19.85
N LEU A 873 -46.33 41.58 18.94
CA LEU A 873 -46.34 40.63 17.83
C LEU A 873 -45.21 40.91 16.82
N LEU A 874 -44.88 42.19 16.58
CA LEU A 874 -43.74 42.60 15.75
C LEU A 874 -42.39 42.20 16.33
N ASP A 875 -42.30 42.17 17.66
CA ASP A 875 -41.06 41.89 18.38
C ASP A 875 -40.85 40.41 18.69
N THR A 876 -41.77 39.55 18.25
CA THR A 876 -41.69 38.10 18.44
C THR A 876 -40.55 37.51 17.59
N PRO A 877 -39.60 36.76 18.18
CA PRO A 877 -38.50 36.17 17.43
C PRO A 877 -39.03 35.14 16.42
N SER A 878 -38.64 35.30 15.15
CA SER A 878 -39.08 34.42 14.07
C SER A 878 -38.04 33.34 13.78
N GLN A 879 -38.37 32.10 14.12
CA GLN A 879 -37.51 30.94 13.87
C GLN A 879 -37.24 30.72 12.36
N SER A 880 -38.18 31.12 11.50
CA SER A 880 -38.00 31.02 10.03
C SER A 880 -36.95 31.99 9.50
N ILE A 881 -36.84 33.20 10.08
CA ILE A 881 -35.80 34.18 9.74
C ILE A 881 -34.43 33.61 10.12
N GLU A 882 -34.30 33.04 11.31
CA GLU A 882 -33.03 32.48 11.79
C GLU A 882 -32.56 31.29 10.96
N GLN A 883 -33.47 30.36 10.64
CA GLN A 883 -33.17 29.22 9.76
C GLN A 883 -32.75 29.66 8.35
N TYR A 884 -33.43 30.66 7.78
CA TYR A 884 -33.08 31.20 6.47
C TYR A 884 -31.69 31.84 6.46
N ILE A 885 -31.38 32.64 7.48
CA ILE A 885 -30.05 33.28 7.63
C ILE A 885 -28.95 32.22 7.74
N GLN A 886 -29.14 31.17 8.53
CA GLN A 886 -28.16 30.08 8.66
C GLN A 886 -27.92 29.37 7.31
N SER A 887 -29.00 29.15 6.54
CA SER A 887 -28.90 28.53 5.22
C SER A 887 -28.10 29.39 4.23
N ILE A 888 -28.37 30.70 4.15
CA ILE A 888 -27.64 31.62 3.26
C ILE A 888 -26.18 31.75 3.68
N GLN A 889 -25.89 31.85 4.97
CA GLN A 889 -24.52 31.93 5.48
C GLN A 889 -23.68 30.71 5.07
N SER A 890 -24.28 29.52 5.09
CA SER A 890 -23.61 28.29 4.64
C SER A 890 -23.32 28.28 3.13
N ILE A 891 -24.25 28.77 2.31
CA ILE A 891 -24.11 28.85 0.85
C ILE A 891 -23.08 29.92 0.46
N TYR A 892 -23.11 31.08 1.12
CA TYR A 892 -22.19 32.20 0.90
C TYR A 892 -20.74 31.77 1.13
N LEU A 893 -20.46 31.12 2.27
CA LEU A 893 -19.12 30.61 2.59
C LEU A 893 -18.63 29.57 1.56
N LYS A 894 -19.54 28.72 1.09
CA LYS A 894 -19.23 27.74 0.04
C LYS A 894 -18.88 28.43 -1.29
N LYS A 895 -19.73 29.34 -1.76
CA LYS A 895 -19.55 30.03 -3.04
C LYS A 895 -18.34 30.97 -3.06
N GLN A 896 -17.98 31.58 -1.92
CA GLN A 896 -16.82 32.49 -1.76
C GLN A 896 -15.51 31.90 -2.33
N PHE A 897 -15.30 30.61 -2.13
CA PHE A 897 -14.08 29.91 -2.52
C PHE A 897 -14.23 29.06 -3.79
N GLU A 898 -15.43 28.96 -4.37
CA GLU A 898 -15.74 28.18 -5.61
C GLU A 898 -15.71 29.03 -6.89
N GLY A 899 -15.32 30.31 -6.82
CA GLY A 899 -15.17 31.17 -8.01
C GLY A 899 -16.47 31.84 -8.48
N GLU A 900 -17.63 31.25 -8.22
CA GLU A 900 -18.97 31.74 -8.61
C GLU A 900 -19.60 32.72 -7.60
N PHE A 901 -18.80 33.22 -6.66
CA PHE A 901 -19.31 34.04 -5.56
C PHE A 901 -19.94 35.35 -6.02
N GLU A 902 -19.29 36.00 -6.98
CA GLU A 902 -19.74 37.30 -7.50
C GLU A 902 -21.02 37.14 -8.29
N ASP A 903 -21.10 36.10 -9.14
CA ASP A 903 -22.30 35.73 -9.88
C ASP A 903 -23.45 35.36 -8.94
N PHE A 904 -23.20 34.55 -7.91
CA PHE A 904 -24.20 34.19 -6.90
C PHE A 904 -24.75 35.42 -6.15
N LEU A 905 -23.88 36.37 -5.80
CA LEU A 905 -24.30 37.61 -5.14
C LEU A 905 -25.08 38.54 -6.08
N LEU A 906 -24.58 38.72 -7.30
CA LEU A 906 -25.24 39.52 -8.33
C LEU A 906 -26.62 38.94 -8.64
N ASP A 907 -26.71 37.64 -8.91
CA ASP A 907 -27.96 36.99 -9.30
C ASP A 907 -29.00 37.07 -8.19
N ASN A 908 -28.68 36.70 -6.95
CA ASN A 908 -29.69 36.68 -5.87
C ASN A 908 -30.20 38.08 -5.51
N LEU A 909 -29.32 39.09 -5.51
CA LEU A 909 -29.69 40.44 -5.06
C LEU A 909 -30.27 41.27 -6.20
N MET A 910 -29.77 41.14 -7.44
CA MET A 910 -30.31 41.83 -8.61
C MET A 910 -31.62 41.22 -9.10
N VAL A 911 -31.82 39.90 -9.01
CA VAL A 911 -33.13 39.30 -9.29
C VAL A 911 -34.16 39.78 -8.26
N SER A 912 -33.79 39.82 -6.98
CA SER A 912 -34.70 40.28 -5.92
C SER A 912 -35.01 41.78 -6.02
N LEU A 913 -34.00 42.62 -6.29
CA LEU A 913 -34.18 44.07 -6.49
C LEU A 913 -34.92 44.36 -7.80
N SER A 914 -34.59 43.68 -8.91
CA SER A 914 -35.31 43.88 -10.18
C SER A 914 -36.77 43.42 -10.07
N ALA A 915 -37.05 42.30 -9.41
CA ALA A 915 -38.42 41.87 -9.13
C ALA A 915 -39.18 42.88 -8.26
N PHE A 916 -38.49 43.54 -7.31
CA PHE A 916 -39.05 44.60 -6.48
C PHE A 916 -39.34 45.89 -7.27
N TYR A 917 -38.42 46.33 -8.14
CA TYR A 917 -38.56 47.53 -8.96
C TYR A 917 -39.46 47.33 -10.19
N GLN A 918 -39.60 46.11 -10.72
CA GLN A 918 -40.48 45.77 -11.85
C GLN A 918 -41.97 45.69 -11.46
N ILE A 919 -42.32 46.05 -10.22
CA ILE A 919 -43.69 45.97 -9.76
C ILE A 919 -44.55 47.01 -10.47
N LYS A 920 -45.32 46.49 -11.43
CA LYS A 920 -46.50 47.08 -12.09
C LYS A 920 -47.41 47.85 -11.10
N CYS A 921 -47.39 47.54 -9.80
CA CYS A 921 -48.17 48.23 -8.77
C CYS A 921 -47.72 49.67 -8.47
N ILE A 922 -46.43 50.04 -8.54
CA ILE A 922 -46.03 51.47 -8.36
C ILE A 922 -46.53 52.30 -9.55
N GLN A 923 -46.32 51.79 -10.76
CA GLN A 923 -46.81 52.41 -11.99
C GLN A 923 -48.35 52.52 -12.01
N LEU A 924 -49.08 51.47 -11.62
CA LEU A 924 -50.55 51.47 -11.55
C LEU A 924 -51.11 52.33 -10.40
N LEU A 925 -50.42 52.40 -9.26
CA LEU A 925 -50.75 53.31 -8.16
C LEU A 925 -50.60 54.76 -8.63
N LEU A 926 -49.50 55.08 -9.33
CA LEU A 926 -49.28 56.39 -9.93
C LEU A 926 -50.36 56.72 -10.98
N GLU A 927 -50.67 55.80 -11.89
CA GLU A 927 -51.72 55.97 -12.90
C GLU A 927 -53.11 56.21 -12.29
N LYS A 928 -53.46 55.56 -11.17
CA LYS A 928 -54.74 55.75 -10.48
C LYS A 928 -54.75 56.97 -9.56
N ILE A 929 -53.64 57.33 -8.90
CA ILE A 929 -53.50 58.60 -8.17
C ILE A 929 -53.66 59.78 -9.13
N ILE A 930 -53.13 59.69 -10.35
CA ILE A 930 -53.32 60.68 -11.41
C ILE A 930 -54.82 60.82 -11.78
N LYS A 931 -55.58 59.72 -11.75
CA LYS A 931 -57.02 59.64 -12.09
C LYS A 931 -57.98 59.86 -10.93
N SER A 932 -57.51 59.94 -9.69
CA SER A 932 -58.31 60.17 -8.49
C SER A 932 -58.80 61.62 -8.41
N SER A 933 -60.08 61.82 -8.06
CA SER A 933 -60.70 63.13 -7.87
C SER A 933 -60.65 63.65 -6.43
N SER A 934 -60.06 62.90 -5.48
CA SER A 934 -59.95 63.33 -4.08
C SER A 934 -58.63 64.07 -3.81
N ILE A 935 -58.75 65.21 -3.14
CA ILE A 935 -57.72 66.17 -2.73
C ILE A 935 -56.60 65.47 -1.93
N LEU A 936 -55.59 65.02 -2.65
CA LEU A 936 -54.22 64.94 -2.16
C LEU A 936 -53.38 65.64 -3.21
N ASP A 937 -52.76 66.75 -2.82
CA ASP A 937 -52.03 67.61 -3.73
C ASP A 937 -51.05 66.74 -4.54
N LYS A 938 -51.29 66.62 -5.85
CA LYS A 938 -50.42 65.88 -6.77
C LYS A 938 -48.96 66.30 -6.58
N LYS A 939 -48.72 67.56 -6.17
CA LYS A 939 -47.43 68.12 -5.78
C LYS A 939 -46.75 67.41 -4.61
N ASP A 940 -47.47 67.02 -3.55
CA ASP A 940 -46.85 66.41 -2.36
C ASP A 940 -46.37 64.98 -2.64
N ILE A 941 -47.11 64.23 -3.47
CA ILE A 941 -46.72 62.87 -3.88
C ILE A 941 -45.58 62.91 -4.90
N PHE A 942 -45.61 63.82 -5.88
CA PHE A 942 -44.50 64.02 -6.81
C PHE A 942 -43.23 64.48 -6.08
N LYS A 943 -43.35 65.32 -5.04
CA LYS A 943 -42.23 65.76 -4.22
C LYS A 943 -41.60 64.62 -3.42
N ILE A 944 -42.38 63.67 -2.88
CA ILE A 944 -41.85 62.44 -2.24
C ILE A 944 -41.06 61.57 -3.21
N ILE A 945 -41.48 61.54 -4.49
CA ILE A 945 -40.83 60.76 -5.54
C ILE A 945 -39.56 61.46 -6.03
N GLU A 946 -39.62 62.79 -6.26
CA GLU A 946 -38.49 63.62 -6.70
C GLU A 946 -37.40 63.82 -5.63
N GLU A 947 -37.78 63.87 -4.34
CA GLU A 947 -36.84 64.03 -3.23
C GLU A 947 -36.12 62.72 -2.87
N ASN A 948 -36.48 61.59 -3.49
CA ASN A 948 -35.73 60.35 -3.37
C ASN A 948 -34.73 60.21 -4.54
N PRO A 949 -33.42 60.46 -4.32
CA PRO A 949 -32.43 60.52 -5.39
C PRO A 949 -32.20 59.19 -6.13
N GLN A 950 -32.78 58.08 -5.67
CA GLN A 950 -32.72 56.77 -6.34
C GLN A 950 -33.93 56.47 -7.25
N ASN A 951 -35.00 57.27 -7.19
CA ASN A 951 -36.15 57.14 -8.11
C ASN A 951 -35.96 57.91 -9.42
N LYS A 952 -34.95 58.78 -9.49
CA LYS A 952 -34.39 59.35 -10.72
C LYS A 952 -33.32 58.41 -11.25
#